data_AF-A0A976EB80-F1
#
_entry.id   AF-A0A976EB80-F1
#
_cell.length_a   1.000
_cell.length_b   1.000
_cell.length_c   1.000
_cell.angle_alpha   90.00
_cell.angle_beta   90.00
_cell.angle_gamma   90.00
#
_symmetry.space_group_name_H-M   'P 1'
#
loop_
_entity.id
_entity.type
_entity.pdbx_description
1 polymer ?
#
loop_
_entity_poly.entity_id
_entity_poly.type
_entity_poly.pdbx_seq_one_letter_code
_entity_poly.pdbx_strand_id
1 'polypeptide(L)'
;MNPFNQLFDSLSLSESNGLCITKSVRWEGLFSKKVEQTLQVINPYAFFVFNNEPLILFFEESQNKSEVHKLCWNFNVTPIIFFVSDTDIAIYNGFELENANSVNPLLKKIANGEQKKAFSFWNIVSGNTFQEYQNELTTENRVDKKLLSNIKATREQLIKGGLLSTLVNNLIGRLIFVRYLIDRKVQVGFRLSDGRLLDQNSFLTIIESNNELYDLFKYLKTKFKGDLFPITTDEIQSLNSTHLKTLYHLFNGDEIKSGQISLFNIYNFEILPIEFISNIYEYFMGDDKKKTQKAYYTPSFLVNYILDETVSTYFGNQPDKDYCKVIDPTCGSGIFLVEAFRRVVGQYEKIHGKITNGNSYKLKEILTNNIYGIDKDPDAVNVAMFSLYITLLDYQHPKDIEHFEFPTLLNTNFFVQDVFDFYDPTLFNNAIDENYVTKLYGTDFQFIIGNPPWGNLPDSPYLDYIKKRSKKEKTVIKIADKQFAPAFLLRLSDFCSADTVCAVVVNSKMLYNQKAYHFRAYYLKNFFIDSIFEMSPVRKDVFNGNDRSSKGAIAPAAVLFYRHAKDGEITNDNEVTHVSVKYNIFYNLLKQLVIEKNDVKKLKQSNFINNDWVWKVLLYGNVLDYYFIKRLKTGYEYFISHILNNKELFLIGQGLTIGKVENRNGNSKHLNGKDILDINNNGILPFSVQVNLTKKWDLDYVQWPRNSQIYEPPMLLVKKGVDENFRIIAGLSLKSMVFTDTITSIADVQGNQLHTLRNIEGLFNSNLFAYFQLNTSSTIGVEREQIFQEDTFAFPYTFSENLSQIAEQIEDKLKAIDGPVNLYNVVENGANLFVSAEQADGIKNLYEALNSEVNELYDVNDVEAALVDYAENITIPLIKNDQKVYQKASHKVGFLKQYAAIFFNHFGKIFNGRNGHYFEIEARYNRFFVCMIFKVVNQRPQDTIYINADDSLDMSFLSKLAIQEVSKNLYVQKDIRVFNETEFYIIKPNEMKCWHAAIAYSDLFAIREQMMKQSQREPVLV
;
A
#
# COMPACT_ATOMS: atom_id res chain seq x y z
N MET A 1 15.99 2.75 44.38
CA MET A 1 16.15 2.14 43.04
C MET A 1 15.54 3.11 42.04
N ASN A 2 16.14 3.31 40.87
CA ASN A 2 15.56 4.17 39.84
C ASN A 2 14.23 3.54 39.35
N PRO A 3 13.08 4.23 39.46
CA PRO A 3 11.77 3.66 39.08
C PRO A 3 11.71 3.26 37.59
N PHE A 4 12.51 3.89 36.73
CA PHE A 4 12.61 3.50 35.32
C PHE A 4 13.29 2.16 35.11
N ASN A 5 14.33 1.81 35.87
CA ASN A 5 15.00 0.51 35.71
C ASN A 5 14.04 -0.63 36.04
N GLN A 6 13.30 -0.50 37.16
CA GLN A 6 12.26 -1.47 37.52
C GLN A 6 11.15 -1.53 36.47
N LEU A 7 10.76 -0.40 35.87
CA LEU A 7 9.80 -0.37 34.78
C LEU A 7 10.33 -1.11 33.54
N PHE A 8 11.52 -0.78 33.05
CA PHE A 8 12.07 -1.39 31.85
C PHE A 8 12.26 -2.90 32.00
N ASP A 9 12.76 -3.36 33.15
CA ASP A 9 12.86 -4.79 33.45
C ASP A 9 11.47 -5.45 33.43
N SER A 10 10.47 -4.82 34.04
CA SER A 10 9.09 -5.34 34.06
C SER A 10 8.40 -5.36 32.68
N LEU A 11 8.84 -4.50 31.75
CA LEU A 11 8.38 -4.48 30.36
C LEU A 11 9.26 -5.32 29.44
N SER A 12 10.37 -5.89 29.93
CA SER A 12 11.40 -6.55 29.12
C SER A 12 11.98 -5.64 28.03
N LEU A 13 12.12 -4.35 28.32
CA LEU A 13 12.75 -3.36 27.45
C LEU A 13 14.23 -3.20 27.83
N SER A 14 15.10 -3.17 26.83
CA SER A 14 16.54 -3.03 27.01
C SER A 14 17.16 -2.31 25.81
N GLU A 15 18.37 -1.77 25.96
CA GLU A 15 19.07 -1.14 24.84
C GLU A 15 19.25 -2.08 23.65
N SER A 16 19.38 -3.39 23.91
CA SER A 16 19.53 -4.40 22.87
C SER A 16 18.28 -4.66 22.04
N ASN A 17 17.10 -4.20 22.48
CA ASN A 17 15.83 -4.44 21.79
C ASN A 17 15.06 -3.16 21.45
N GLY A 18 15.73 -2.01 21.46
CA GLY A 18 15.17 -0.74 20.97
C GLY A 18 14.92 0.32 22.03
N LEU A 19 15.21 0.07 23.32
CA LEU A 19 15.15 1.12 24.34
C LEU A 19 16.34 2.08 24.21
N CYS A 20 16.07 3.37 24.14
CA CYS A 20 17.09 4.41 24.12
C CYS A 20 16.95 5.32 25.35
N ILE A 21 18.02 5.48 26.11
CA ILE A 21 18.07 6.43 27.23
C ILE A 21 18.57 7.77 26.68
N THR A 22 17.80 8.84 26.86
CA THR A 22 18.07 10.14 26.22
C THR A 22 19.45 10.68 26.56
N LYS A 23 19.91 10.51 27.81
CA LYS A 23 21.22 10.97 28.29
C LYS A 23 22.42 10.14 27.81
N SER A 24 22.19 8.99 27.17
CA SER A 24 23.27 8.05 26.79
C SER A 24 23.97 8.35 25.46
N VAL A 25 23.49 9.34 24.67
CA VAL A 25 24.01 9.78 23.34
C VAL A 25 24.00 8.67 22.24
N ARG A 26 23.71 7.41 22.59
CA ARG A 26 23.72 6.25 21.67
C ARG A 26 22.67 6.27 20.55
N TRP A 27 21.72 7.20 20.62
CA TRP A 27 20.63 7.31 19.67
C TRP A 27 20.88 8.36 18.57
N GLU A 28 21.99 9.09 18.62
CA GLU A 28 22.38 10.02 17.54
C GLU A 28 22.65 9.25 16.24
N GLY A 29 21.99 9.65 15.15
CA GLY A 29 22.02 9.00 13.85
C GLY A 29 20.96 7.92 13.64
N LEU A 30 20.15 7.60 14.65
CA LEU A 30 19.05 6.61 14.52
C LEU A 30 17.84 7.16 13.76
N PHE A 31 17.59 8.46 13.86
CA PHE A 31 16.42 9.09 13.26
C PHE A 31 16.78 10.16 12.24
N SER A 32 15.77 10.73 11.57
CA SER A 32 15.96 11.98 10.87
C SER A 32 16.37 13.08 11.86
N LYS A 33 17.20 14.02 11.42
CA LYS A 33 17.67 15.14 12.27
C LYS A 33 16.51 15.92 12.90
N LYS A 34 15.37 16.02 12.21
CA LYS A 34 14.15 16.65 12.72
C LYS A 34 13.58 15.88 13.91
N VAL A 35 13.46 14.56 13.82
CA VAL A 35 13.02 13.72 14.94
C VAL A 35 13.97 13.86 16.13
N GLU A 36 15.28 13.88 15.88
CA GLU A 36 16.28 14.08 16.95
C GLU A 36 16.14 15.44 17.64
N GLN A 37 16.05 16.53 16.87
CA GLN A 37 15.82 17.88 17.38
C GLN A 37 14.50 17.94 18.17
N THR A 38 13.43 17.34 17.65
CA THR A 38 12.14 17.27 18.33
C THR A 38 12.23 16.49 19.65
N LEU A 39 12.93 15.35 19.69
CA LEU A 39 13.15 14.60 20.93
C LEU A 39 13.98 15.41 21.94
N GLN A 40 14.91 16.27 21.49
CA GLN A 40 15.62 17.19 22.37
C GLN A 40 14.70 18.27 22.96
N VAL A 41 13.74 18.77 22.18
CA VAL A 41 12.73 19.75 22.65
C VAL A 41 11.72 19.10 23.59
N ILE A 42 11.21 17.91 23.27
CA ILE A 42 10.28 17.14 24.10
C ILE A 42 10.98 16.66 25.39
N ASN A 43 12.25 16.33 25.30
CA ASN A 43 13.12 15.90 26.40
C ASN A 43 12.54 14.75 27.26
N PRO A 44 12.25 13.58 26.67
CA PRO A 44 11.85 12.40 27.43
C PRO A 44 13.03 11.84 28.24
N TYR A 45 12.76 11.10 29.31
CA TYR A 45 13.78 10.35 30.04
C TYR A 45 14.39 9.23 29.17
N ALA A 46 13.52 8.50 28.49
CA ALA A 46 13.87 7.42 27.56
C ALA A 46 12.76 7.25 26.50
N PHE A 47 13.03 6.46 25.48
CA PHE A 47 12.04 6.10 24.47
C PHE A 47 12.30 4.71 23.87
N PHE A 48 11.24 4.04 23.44
CA PHE A 48 11.31 2.75 22.76
C PHE A 48 11.16 2.94 21.25
N VAL A 49 12.11 2.37 20.50
CA VAL A 49 12.20 2.45 19.05
C VAL A 49 11.73 1.15 18.42
N PHE A 50 10.81 1.25 17.46
CA PHE A 50 10.36 0.15 16.63
C PHE A 50 10.17 0.66 15.20
N ASN A 51 10.67 -0.07 14.19
CA ASN A 51 10.67 0.40 12.80
C ASN A 51 11.31 1.80 12.62
N ASN A 52 12.35 2.11 13.41
CA ASN A 52 13.05 3.40 13.43
C ASN A 52 12.15 4.61 13.73
N GLU A 53 11.05 4.37 14.45
CA GLU A 53 10.20 5.41 15.01
C GLU A 53 10.15 5.30 16.55
N PRO A 54 10.18 6.42 17.28
CA PRO A 54 9.99 6.43 18.73
C PRO A 54 8.51 6.17 19.07
N LEU A 55 8.17 4.89 19.20
CA LEU A 55 6.81 4.40 19.42
C LEU A 55 6.29 4.68 20.84
N ILE A 56 7.19 4.71 21.83
CA ILE A 56 6.84 4.99 23.23
C ILE A 56 7.82 6.00 23.82
N LEU A 57 7.30 7.05 24.46
CA LEU A 57 8.11 8.01 25.22
C LEU A 57 7.87 7.86 26.73
N PHE A 58 8.94 7.94 27.51
CA PHE A 58 8.92 7.80 28.98
C PHE A 58 9.33 9.12 29.64
N PHE A 59 8.53 9.61 30.57
CA PHE A 59 8.70 10.88 31.28
C PHE A 59 8.64 10.72 32.80
N GLU A 60 9.30 11.64 33.50
CA GLU A 60 9.18 11.75 34.96
C GLU A 60 7.87 12.47 35.33
N GLU A 61 7.18 12.04 36.40
CA GLU A 61 5.94 12.70 36.85
C GLU A 61 6.14 14.17 37.26
N SER A 62 7.36 14.57 37.61
CA SER A 62 7.73 15.95 37.95
C SER A 62 7.61 16.93 36.78
N GLN A 63 7.56 16.44 35.53
CA GLN A 63 7.43 17.26 34.33
C GLN A 63 6.00 17.78 34.15
N ASN A 64 5.84 18.94 33.52
CA ASN A 64 4.53 19.54 33.24
C ASN A 64 3.74 18.67 32.26
N LYS A 65 2.83 17.83 32.78
CA LYS A 65 2.07 16.83 32.00
C LYS A 65 1.33 17.45 30.81
N SER A 66 0.64 18.58 31.02
CA SER A 66 -0.14 19.25 29.97
C SER A 66 0.74 19.75 28.82
N GLU A 67 1.89 20.31 29.16
CA GLU A 67 2.86 20.80 28.18
C GLU A 67 3.52 19.65 27.41
N VAL A 68 4.02 18.63 28.11
CA VAL A 68 4.62 17.44 27.47
C VAL A 68 3.62 16.75 26.55
N HIS A 69 2.37 16.59 26.99
CA HIS A 69 1.31 15.98 26.20
C HIS A 69 1.01 16.79 24.93
N LYS A 70 0.94 18.13 25.03
CA LYS A 70 0.84 19.04 23.88
C LYS A 70 2.01 18.88 22.90
N LEU A 71 3.24 18.76 23.40
CA LEU A 71 4.42 18.58 22.55
C LEU A 71 4.40 17.21 21.85
N CYS A 72 4.03 16.14 22.55
CA CYS A 72 3.91 14.80 21.96
C CYS A 72 2.79 14.72 20.92
N TRP A 73 1.66 15.39 21.15
CA TRP A 73 0.58 15.50 20.17
C TRP A 73 1.02 16.24 18.91
N ASN A 74 1.77 17.34 19.07
CA ASN A 74 2.39 18.06 17.94
C ASN A 74 3.45 17.23 17.20
N PHE A 75 4.15 16.34 17.91
CA PHE A 75 5.13 15.44 17.29
C PHE A 75 4.48 14.42 16.37
N ASN A 76 3.26 13.96 16.69
CA ASN A 76 2.43 13.08 15.85
C ASN A 76 3.08 11.74 15.42
N VAL A 77 4.10 11.27 16.13
CA VAL A 77 4.78 10.00 15.85
C VAL A 77 4.51 8.96 16.94
N THR A 78 4.48 9.39 18.21
CA THR A 78 4.39 8.50 19.37
C THR A 78 2.94 8.24 19.80
N PRO A 79 2.40 7.01 19.62
CA PRO A 79 1.06 6.66 20.08
C PRO A 79 0.91 6.56 21.60
N ILE A 80 1.97 6.18 22.33
CA ILE A 80 1.91 5.86 23.76
C ILE A 80 2.91 6.68 24.56
N ILE A 81 2.44 7.30 25.64
CA ILE A 81 3.25 8.11 26.55
C ILE A 81 3.16 7.56 27.97
N PHE A 82 4.30 7.36 28.63
CA PHE A 82 4.39 6.93 30.02
C PHE A 82 4.83 8.10 30.91
N PHE A 83 4.07 8.39 31.96
CA PHE A 83 4.52 9.19 33.11
C PHE A 83 4.79 8.25 34.27
N VAL A 84 6.02 8.28 34.77
CA VAL A 84 6.53 7.37 35.79
C VAL A 84 6.80 8.14 37.08
N SER A 85 6.26 7.63 38.19
CA SER A 85 6.57 8.09 39.53
C SER A 85 7.04 6.96 40.42
N ASP A 86 7.33 7.27 41.68
CA ASP A 86 7.76 6.26 42.66
C ASP A 86 6.62 5.28 43.00
N THR A 87 5.37 5.72 42.93
CA THR A 87 4.20 4.92 43.37
C THR A 87 3.33 4.43 42.22
N ASP A 88 3.18 5.21 41.15
CA ASP A 88 2.24 4.95 40.07
C ASP A 88 2.88 5.18 38.69
N ILE A 89 2.29 4.54 37.68
CA ILE A 89 2.56 4.77 36.26
C ILE A 89 1.25 5.14 35.58
N ALA A 90 1.24 6.27 34.89
CA ALA A 90 0.11 6.71 34.08
C ALA A 90 0.47 6.64 32.59
N ILE A 91 -0.39 6.00 31.79
CA ILE A 91 -0.18 5.74 30.37
C ILE A 91 -1.22 6.51 29.58
N TYR A 92 -0.76 7.32 28.63
CA TYR A 92 -1.60 8.24 27.85
C TYR A 92 -1.52 7.94 26.35
N ASN A 93 -2.59 8.31 25.66
CA ASN A 93 -2.67 8.40 24.21
C ASN A 93 -1.91 9.64 23.74
N GLY A 94 -0.87 9.45 22.93
CA GLY A 94 -0.08 10.54 22.35
C GLY A 94 -0.70 11.18 21.10
N PHE A 95 -1.75 10.59 20.53
CA PHE A 95 -2.47 11.11 19.37
C PHE A 95 -3.73 11.90 19.72
N GLU A 96 -4.02 12.07 21.00
CA GLU A 96 -5.17 12.84 21.48
C GLU A 96 -4.67 13.94 22.41
N LEU A 97 -5.29 15.12 22.36
CA LEU A 97 -4.95 16.25 23.21
C LEU A 97 -6.06 16.43 24.26
N GLU A 98 -5.68 16.67 25.52
CA GLU A 98 -6.62 17.03 26.58
C GLU A 98 -7.27 18.39 26.28
N ASN A 99 -8.60 18.43 26.12
CA ASN A 99 -9.37 19.68 26.04
C ASN A 99 -10.70 19.58 26.79
N ALA A 100 -11.33 20.73 27.06
CA ALA A 100 -12.54 20.83 27.87
C ALA A 100 -13.76 20.04 27.35
N ASN A 101 -13.72 19.58 26.09
CA ASN A 101 -14.80 18.87 25.42
C ASN A 101 -14.39 17.46 24.91
N SER A 102 -13.17 16.99 25.20
CA SER A 102 -12.65 15.68 24.76
C SER A 102 -12.63 14.65 25.90
N VAL A 103 -12.58 13.37 25.50
CA VAL A 103 -12.40 12.25 26.42
C VAL A 103 -11.00 12.34 27.07
N ASN A 104 -10.88 11.88 28.32
CA ASN A 104 -9.60 11.81 29.04
C ASN A 104 -8.58 10.96 28.23
N PRO A 105 -7.40 11.51 27.84
CA PRO A 105 -6.41 10.78 27.05
C PRO A 105 -5.70 9.65 27.83
N LEU A 106 -6.02 9.46 29.12
CA LEU A 106 -5.50 8.39 29.95
C LEU A 106 -6.00 7.01 29.45
N LEU A 107 -5.07 6.18 28.98
CA LEU A 107 -5.34 4.80 28.60
C LEU A 107 -5.43 3.90 29.82
N LYS A 108 -4.49 4.06 30.77
CA LYS A 108 -4.42 3.22 31.97
C LYS A 108 -3.57 3.86 33.06
N LYS A 109 -3.95 3.63 34.33
CA LYS A 109 -3.11 3.91 35.50
C LYS A 109 -2.80 2.60 36.23
N ILE A 110 -1.54 2.38 36.58
CA ILE A 110 -1.04 1.10 37.14
C ILE A 110 -0.14 1.40 38.35
N ALA A 111 -0.26 0.65 39.44
CA ALA A 111 0.63 0.75 40.59
C ALA A 111 2.02 0.18 40.27
N ASN A 112 3.08 0.74 40.90
CA ASN A 112 4.45 0.24 40.73
C ASN A 112 4.60 -1.18 41.32
N GLY A 113 4.57 -2.22 40.47
CA GLY A 113 4.75 -3.62 40.88
C GLY A 113 3.72 -4.62 40.31
N GLU A 114 2.62 -4.15 39.72
CA GLU A 114 1.68 -5.04 39.02
C GLU A 114 2.26 -5.53 37.68
N GLN A 115 1.88 -6.75 37.24
CA GLN A 115 2.33 -7.31 35.96
C GLN A 115 1.86 -6.44 34.79
N LYS A 116 2.79 -5.68 34.20
CA LYS A 116 2.57 -4.76 33.06
C LYS A 116 2.47 -5.51 31.73
N LYS A 117 1.74 -6.63 31.70
CA LYS A 117 1.68 -7.54 30.55
C LYS A 117 1.30 -6.82 29.26
N ALA A 118 0.29 -5.93 29.30
CA ALA A 118 -0.26 -5.24 28.13
C ALA A 118 0.80 -4.45 27.33
N PHE A 119 1.80 -3.84 27.98
CA PHE A 119 2.83 -3.02 27.32
C PHE A 119 4.22 -3.65 27.35
N SER A 120 4.33 -4.94 27.65
CA SER A 120 5.60 -5.67 27.52
C SER A 120 6.10 -5.61 26.08
N PHE A 121 7.43 -5.65 25.90
CA PHE A 121 8.10 -5.71 24.59
C PHE A 121 7.35 -6.60 23.60
N TRP A 122 7.02 -7.81 24.03
CA TRP A 122 6.33 -8.81 23.22
C TRP A 122 4.93 -8.42 22.79
N ASN A 123 4.15 -7.80 23.66
CA ASN A 123 2.82 -7.34 23.28
C ASN A 123 2.90 -6.14 22.32
N ILE A 124 3.96 -5.33 22.41
CA ILE A 124 4.21 -4.24 21.48
C ILE A 124 4.61 -4.81 20.12
N VAL A 125 5.68 -5.64 20.06
CA VAL A 125 6.24 -6.20 18.82
C VAL A 125 5.44 -7.36 18.22
N SER A 126 4.38 -7.83 18.89
CA SER A 126 3.40 -8.74 18.30
C SER A 126 2.10 -8.04 17.93
N GLY A 127 1.96 -6.73 18.18
CA GLY A 127 0.75 -5.96 17.87
C GLY A 127 -0.39 -6.09 18.90
N ASN A 128 -0.27 -6.95 19.91
CA ASN A 128 -1.32 -7.21 20.90
C ASN A 128 -1.69 -5.97 21.72
N THR A 129 -0.71 -5.15 22.12
CA THR A 129 -0.97 -3.88 22.83
C THR A 129 -1.94 -3.03 22.02
N PHE A 130 -1.68 -2.90 20.73
CA PHE A 130 -2.48 -2.04 19.85
C PHE A 130 -3.86 -2.62 19.53
N GLN A 131 -4.02 -3.95 19.58
CA GLN A 131 -5.33 -4.57 19.49
C GLN A 131 -6.17 -4.30 20.73
N GLU A 132 -5.56 -4.37 21.93
CA GLU A 132 -6.23 -4.10 23.20
C GLU A 132 -6.73 -2.65 23.28
N TYR A 133 -5.94 -1.69 22.76
CA TYR A 133 -6.24 -0.25 22.79
C TYR A 133 -6.67 0.35 21.44
N GLN A 134 -7.21 -0.47 20.53
CA GLN A 134 -7.51 -0.05 19.16
C GLN A 134 -8.56 1.08 19.10
N ASN A 135 -9.53 1.07 20.03
CA ASN A 135 -10.62 2.04 20.05
C ASN A 135 -10.19 3.41 20.58
N GLU A 136 -9.15 3.44 21.40
CA GLU A 136 -8.58 4.63 22.01
C GLU A 136 -7.52 5.27 21.09
N LEU A 137 -6.67 4.45 20.46
CA LEU A 137 -5.58 4.90 19.57
C LEU A 137 -6.07 5.25 18.14
N THR A 138 -7.24 5.89 18.03
CA THR A 138 -7.80 6.23 16.72
C THR A 138 -6.99 7.31 16.02
N THR A 139 -6.93 7.26 14.69
CA THR A 139 -6.21 8.26 13.90
C THR A 139 -6.97 9.58 13.76
N GLU A 140 -8.26 9.66 14.11
CA GLU A 140 -9.10 10.85 13.89
C GLU A 140 -8.71 12.08 14.74
N ASN A 141 -8.03 11.84 15.86
CA ASN A 141 -7.64 12.89 16.81
C ASN A 141 -6.23 13.46 16.58
N ARG A 142 -5.48 12.91 15.61
CA ARG A 142 -4.11 13.33 15.30
C ARG A 142 -4.05 14.80 14.87
N VAL A 143 -2.96 15.47 15.26
CA VAL A 143 -2.72 16.91 15.03
C VAL A 143 -2.86 17.30 13.56
N ASP A 144 -2.36 16.45 12.67
CA ASP A 144 -2.36 16.70 11.23
C ASP A 144 -3.79 16.75 10.69
N LYS A 145 -4.66 15.84 11.12
CA LYS A 145 -6.07 15.83 10.71
C LYS A 145 -6.81 17.07 11.19
N LYS A 146 -6.62 17.47 12.45
CA LYS A 146 -7.27 18.65 13.03
C LYS A 146 -6.80 19.93 12.34
N LEU A 147 -5.50 20.07 12.08
CA LEU A 147 -4.94 21.26 11.44
C LEU A 147 -5.35 21.40 9.98
N LEU A 148 -5.28 20.30 9.20
CA LEU A 148 -5.73 20.29 7.81
C LEU A 148 -7.23 20.62 7.70
N SER A 149 -8.06 20.11 8.61
CA SER A 149 -9.49 20.41 8.65
C SER A 149 -9.78 21.91 8.88
N ASN A 150 -9.04 22.56 9.78
CA ASN A 150 -9.19 23.99 10.04
C ASN A 150 -8.75 24.84 8.84
N ILE A 151 -7.58 24.51 8.28
CA ILE A 151 -7.05 25.17 7.09
C ILE A 151 -8.01 25.00 5.89
N LYS A 152 -8.59 23.80 5.72
CA LYS A 152 -9.63 23.52 4.73
C LYS A 152 -10.81 24.46 4.88
N ALA A 153 -11.37 24.53 6.09
CA ALA A 153 -12.56 25.32 6.36
C ALA A 153 -12.30 26.81 6.06
N THR A 154 -11.15 27.34 6.46
CA THR A 154 -10.73 28.73 6.15
C THR A 154 -10.59 28.94 4.64
N ARG A 155 -9.89 28.04 3.93
CA ARG A 155 -9.73 28.14 2.47
C ARG A 155 -11.07 28.17 1.74
N GLU A 156 -11.98 27.26 2.09
CA GLU A 156 -13.31 27.21 1.48
C GLU A 156 -14.12 28.49 1.74
N GLN A 157 -13.99 29.09 2.93
CA GLN A 157 -14.63 30.37 3.23
C GLN A 157 -14.05 31.52 2.42
N LEU A 158 -12.73 31.59 2.29
CA LEU A 158 -12.04 32.63 1.51
C LEU A 158 -12.36 32.55 0.01
N ILE A 159 -12.41 31.34 -0.56
CA ILE A 159 -12.80 31.13 -1.96
C ILE A 159 -14.27 31.50 -2.18
N LYS A 160 -15.17 31.11 -1.26
CA LYS A 160 -16.58 31.54 -1.30
C LYS A 160 -16.73 33.06 -1.16
N GLY A 161 -15.77 33.72 -0.50
CA GLY A 161 -15.65 35.17 -0.41
C GLY A 161 -15.21 35.87 -1.71
N GLY A 162 -14.89 35.11 -2.77
CA GLY A 162 -14.54 35.64 -4.09
C GLY A 162 -13.04 35.72 -4.37
N LEU A 163 -12.17 35.22 -3.47
CA LEU A 163 -10.74 35.15 -3.73
C LEU A 163 -10.39 34.00 -4.67
N LEU A 164 -9.42 34.24 -5.56
CA LEU A 164 -8.84 33.19 -6.40
C LEU A 164 -8.12 32.15 -5.54
N SER A 165 -8.24 30.87 -5.90
CA SER A 165 -7.60 29.79 -5.15
C SER A 165 -6.08 29.98 -5.03
N THR A 166 -5.42 30.45 -6.10
CA THR A 166 -3.97 30.70 -6.11
C THR A 166 -3.59 31.75 -5.06
N LEU A 167 -4.35 32.84 -4.98
CA LEU A 167 -4.16 33.89 -3.98
C LEU A 167 -4.38 33.38 -2.56
N VAL A 168 -5.45 32.61 -2.32
CA VAL A 168 -5.72 32.04 -0.98
C VAL A 168 -4.58 31.13 -0.52
N ASN A 169 -4.08 30.28 -1.42
CA ASN A 169 -2.97 29.37 -1.13
C ASN A 169 -1.69 30.16 -0.79
N ASN A 170 -1.38 31.20 -1.57
CA ASN A 170 -0.23 32.08 -1.32
C ASN A 170 -0.35 32.80 0.03
N LEU A 171 -1.53 33.32 0.37
CA LEU A 171 -1.74 34.03 1.65
C LEU A 171 -1.57 33.12 2.85
N ILE A 172 -2.23 31.95 2.85
CA ILE A 172 -2.09 31.00 3.97
C ILE A 172 -0.63 30.52 4.07
N GLY A 173 0.01 30.28 2.92
CA GLY A 173 1.42 29.86 2.88
C GLY A 173 2.40 30.87 3.47
N ARG A 174 2.28 32.15 3.09
CA ARG A 174 3.10 33.24 3.65
C ARG A 174 2.85 33.41 5.15
N LEU A 175 1.61 33.30 5.60
CA LEU A 175 1.28 33.40 7.03
C LEU A 175 1.82 32.21 7.84
N ILE A 176 1.80 30.99 7.28
CA ILE A 176 2.46 29.82 7.88
C ILE A 176 3.97 30.05 7.97
N PHE A 177 4.60 30.62 6.94
CA PHE A 177 6.02 30.97 7.00
C PHE A 177 6.34 31.98 8.11
N VAL A 178 5.53 33.04 8.23
CA VAL A 178 5.68 34.01 9.32
C VAL A 178 5.55 33.33 10.67
N ARG A 179 4.54 32.47 10.84
CA ARG A 179 4.34 31.71 12.07
C ARG A 179 5.53 30.80 12.39
N TYR A 180 6.08 30.13 11.39
CA TYR A 180 7.29 29.31 11.53
C TYR A 180 8.49 30.12 12.05
N LEU A 181 8.72 31.32 11.52
CA LEU A 181 9.80 32.21 11.99
C LEU A 181 9.59 32.65 13.44
N ILE A 182 8.35 32.97 13.81
CA ILE A 182 7.97 33.37 15.18
C ILE A 182 8.18 32.21 16.16
N ASP A 183 7.67 31.02 15.86
CA ASP A 183 7.76 29.85 16.74
C ASP A 183 9.21 29.41 16.94
N ARG A 184 10.06 29.58 15.92
CA ARG A 184 11.51 29.33 16.02
C ARG A 184 12.30 30.49 16.64
N LYS A 185 11.63 31.55 17.12
CA LYS A 185 12.23 32.70 17.80
C LYS A 185 13.25 33.46 16.93
N VAL A 186 13.01 33.53 15.62
CA VAL A 186 13.88 34.26 14.67
C VAL A 186 13.59 35.76 14.76
N GLN A 187 14.61 36.58 15.04
CA GLN A 187 14.43 38.04 15.08
C GLN A 187 14.54 38.63 13.67
N VAL A 188 13.42 38.67 12.95
CA VAL A 188 13.43 39.16 11.56
C VAL A 188 13.77 40.65 11.46
N GLY A 189 13.54 41.45 12.50
CA GLY A 189 13.81 42.88 12.53
C GLY A 189 12.72 43.77 11.91
N PHE A 190 11.57 43.19 11.55
CA PHE A 190 10.39 43.95 11.10
C PHE A 190 9.75 44.68 12.28
N ARG A 191 9.37 45.95 12.04
CA ARG A 191 8.63 46.78 13.00
C ARG A 191 7.30 47.18 12.39
N LEU A 192 6.26 47.08 13.21
CA LEU A 192 4.92 47.58 12.88
C LEU A 192 4.94 49.11 12.81
N SER A 193 3.88 49.70 12.28
CA SER A 193 3.71 51.17 12.21
C SER A 193 3.77 51.84 13.59
N ASP A 194 3.42 51.11 14.65
CA ASP A 194 3.46 51.55 16.05
C ASP A 194 4.82 51.31 16.76
N GLY A 195 5.80 50.76 16.04
CA GLY A 195 7.15 50.52 16.54
C GLY A 195 7.38 49.18 17.26
N ARG A 196 6.33 48.37 17.48
CA ARG A 196 6.48 47.02 18.06
C ARG A 196 7.26 46.10 17.12
N LEU A 197 8.03 45.17 17.68
CA LEU A 197 8.70 44.11 16.93
C LEU A 197 7.71 42.99 16.61
N LEU A 198 7.95 42.28 15.50
CA LEU A 198 7.19 41.09 15.16
C LEU A 198 7.36 39.99 16.22
N ASP A 199 6.24 39.57 16.80
CA ASP A 199 6.06 38.48 17.74
C ASP A 199 4.65 37.87 17.53
N GLN A 200 4.26 36.90 18.36
CA GLN A 200 2.96 36.25 18.21
C GLN A 200 1.76 37.22 18.34
N ASN A 201 1.82 38.19 19.24
CA ASN A 201 0.69 39.09 19.50
C ASN A 201 0.56 40.13 18.38
N SER A 202 1.69 40.72 17.98
CA SER A 202 1.74 41.69 16.90
C SER A 202 1.49 41.06 15.53
N PHE A 203 1.83 39.78 15.32
CA PHE A 203 1.47 39.03 14.12
C PHE A 203 -0.05 39.00 13.89
N LEU A 204 -0.83 38.75 14.95
CA LEU A 204 -2.28 38.77 14.86
C LEU A 204 -2.81 40.16 14.50
N THR A 205 -2.24 41.22 15.10
CA THR A 205 -2.58 42.60 14.75
C THR A 205 -2.28 42.91 13.27
N ILE A 206 -1.16 42.42 12.74
CA ILE A 206 -0.77 42.65 11.34
C ILE A 206 -1.79 42.02 10.37
N ILE A 207 -2.33 40.83 10.68
CA ILE A 207 -3.30 40.15 9.80
C ILE A 207 -4.56 41.01 9.60
N GLU A 208 -4.93 41.85 10.57
CA GLU A 208 -6.10 42.72 10.48
C GLU A 208 -5.90 43.93 9.55
N SER A 209 -4.66 44.24 9.16
CA SER A 209 -4.31 45.38 8.31
C SER A 209 -3.71 44.93 6.98
N ASN A 210 -4.44 45.15 5.88
CA ASN A 210 -3.98 44.79 4.54
C ASN A 210 -2.62 45.43 4.19
N ASN A 211 -2.44 46.71 4.53
CA ASN A 211 -1.20 47.42 4.22
C ASN A 211 -0.01 46.88 5.02
N GLU A 212 -0.15 46.74 6.34
CA GLU A 212 0.94 46.22 7.19
C GLU A 212 1.29 44.77 6.84
N LEU A 213 0.28 43.96 6.50
CA LEU A 213 0.48 42.58 6.06
C LEU A 213 1.34 42.51 4.79
N TYR A 214 1.07 43.35 3.81
CA TYR A 214 1.88 43.38 2.58
C TYR A 214 3.24 44.06 2.77
N ASP A 215 3.37 45.02 3.67
CA ASP A 215 4.67 45.58 4.04
C ASP A 215 5.56 44.52 4.69
N LEU A 216 4.98 43.67 5.55
CA LEU A 216 5.66 42.50 6.10
C LEU A 216 6.10 41.53 4.98
N PHE A 217 5.20 41.18 4.05
CA PHE A 217 5.54 40.26 2.95
C PHE A 217 6.65 40.82 2.04
N LYS A 218 6.61 42.10 1.69
CA LYS A 218 7.65 42.76 0.89
C LYS A 218 8.99 42.82 1.64
N TYR A 219 8.94 43.09 2.95
CA TYR A 219 10.13 43.07 3.80
C TYR A 219 10.78 41.69 3.81
N LEU A 220 10.00 40.63 4.07
CA LEU A 220 10.50 39.25 4.11
C LEU A 220 11.04 38.80 2.75
N LYS A 221 10.36 39.14 1.65
CA LYS A 221 10.84 38.86 0.28
C LYS A 221 12.22 39.50 0.01
N THR A 222 12.40 40.75 0.43
CA THR A 222 13.66 41.47 0.24
C THR A 222 14.78 40.89 1.11
N LYS A 223 14.45 40.56 2.38
CA LYS A 223 15.40 40.02 3.36
C LYS A 223 15.91 38.63 3.00
N PHE A 224 15.00 37.73 2.65
CA PHE A 224 15.32 36.32 2.41
C PHE A 224 15.65 36.00 0.95
N LYS A 225 15.33 36.88 -0.01
CA LYS A 225 15.50 36.64 -1.46
C LYS A 225 14.89 35.29 -1.92
N GLY A 226 15.40 34.73 -3.02
CA GLY A 226 14.94 33.49 -3.62
C GLY A 226 13.56 33.60 -4.25
N ASP A 227 12.94 32.44 -4.44
CA ASP A 227 11.64 32.30 -5.11
C ASP A 227 10.48 32.18 -4.11
N LEU A 228 10.66 32.65 -2.87
CA LEU A 228 9.61 32.69 -1.86
C LEU A 228 8.44 33.55 -2.38
N PHE A 229 7.37 32.85 -2.78
CA PHE A 229 6.08 33.31 -3.29
C PHE A 229 6.06 34.68 -4.02
N PRO A 230 5.79 34.72 -5.35
CA PRO A 230 5.66 36.00 -6.05
C PRO A 230 4.52 36.83 -5.45
N ILE A 231 4.79 38.12 -5.21
CA ILE A 231 3.82 39.14 -4.79
C ILE A 231 3.41 39.88 -6.06
N THR A 232 2.12 39.85 -6.43
CA THR A 232 1.59 40.63 -7.55
C THR A 232 1.02 41.96 -7.08
N THR A 233 0.80 42.91 -7.98
CA THR A 233 0.19 44.21 -7.59
C THR A 233 -1.31 44.06 -7.34
N ASP A 234 -1.96 43.15 -8.07
CA ASP A 234 -3.42 42.93 -8.04
C ASP A 234 -3.91 42.25 -6.75
N GLU A 235 -3.05 41.48 -6.07
CA GLU A 235 -3.41 40.81 -4.81
C GLU A 235 -3.69 41.78 -3.66
N ILE A 236 -3.05 42.95 -3.64
CA ILE A 236 -3.24 43.97 -2.59
C ILE A 236 -4.66 44.52 -2.64
N GLN A 237 -5.21 44.73 -3.83
CA GLN A 237 -6.54 45.30 -4.03
C GLN A 237 -7.67 44.29 -3.82
N SER A 238 -7.36 42.99 -3.81
CA SER A 238 -8.35 41.90 -3.76
C SER A 238 -8.81 41.55 -2.33
N LEU A 239 -8.06 41.97 -1.30
CA LEU A 239 -8.37 41.66 0.10
C LEU A 239 -9.33 42.68 0.74
N ASN A 240 -10.32 42.17 1.47
CA ASN A 240 -11.29 42.96 2.22
C ASN A 240 -11.28 42.57 3.70
N SER A 241 -11.98 43.34 4.55
CA SER A 241 -12.02 43.12 6.00
C SER A 241 -12.58 41.76 6.42
N THR A 242 -13.50 41.18 5.66
CA THR A 242 -14.02 39.82 5.92
C THR A 242 -12.94 38.77 5.69
N HIS A 243 -12.18 38.88 4.61
CA HIS A 243 -11.06 37.97 4.31
C HIS A 243 -9.99 38.01 5.41
N LEU A 244 -9.61 39.22 5.84
CA LEU A 244 -8.63 39.41 6.92
C LEU A 244 -9.12 38.84 8.24
N LYS A 245 -10.41 39.00 8.59
CA LYS A 245 -11.01 38.38 9.78
C LYS A 245 -10.97 36.85 9.72
N THR A 246 -11.28 36.25 8.56
CA THR A 246 -11.20 34.80 8.40
C THR A 246 -9.76 34.28 8.60
N LEU A 247 -8.76 35.00 8.07
CA LEU A 247 -7.35 34.68 8.30
C LEU A 247 -6.96 34.88 9.78
N TYR A 248 -7.38 36.00 10.39
CA TYR A 248 -7.16 36.28 11.80
C TYR A 248 -7.67 35.14 12.68
N HIS A 249 -8.92 34.72 12.49
CA HIS A 249 -9.52 33.64 13.28
C HIS A 249 -8.81 32.30 13.10
N LEU A 250 -8.29 32.00 11.90
CA LEU A 250 -7.44 30.81 11.70
C LEU A 250 -6.23 30.86 12.64
N PHE A 251 -5.47 31.95 12.64
CA PHE A 251 -4.21 32.06 13.40
C PHE A 251 -4.38 32.44 14.88
N ASN A 252 -5.48 33.11 15.24
CA ASN A 252 -5.83 33.45 16.63
C ASN A 252 -6.43 32.26 17.39
N GLY A 253 -6.94 31.25 16.68
CA GLY A 253 -7.55 30.07 17.28
C GLY A 253 -9.05 30.23 17.63
N ASP A 254 -9.77 31.10 16.93
CA ASP A 254 -11.18 31.38 17.18
C ASP A 254 -12.16 30.46 16.41
N GLU A 255 -13.43 30.48 16.81
CA GLU A 255 -14.53 29.62 16.34
C GLU A 255 -15.36 30.31 15.25
N ILE A 256 -15.37 29.80 14.01
CA ILE A 256 -16.00 30.53 12.87
C ILE A 256 -17.39 29.98 12.45
N LYS A 257 -17.90 28.87 13.01
CA LYS A 257 -19.25 28.38 12.64
C LYS A 257 -20.17 27.84 13.76
N SER A 258 -19.70 27.58 14.97
CA SER A 258 -20.54 26.93 16.01
C SER A 258 -20.36 27.36 17.46
N GLY A 259 -19.31 28.06 17.85
CA GLY A 259 -18.93 27.99 19.27
C GLY A 259 -18.01 26.80 19.62
N GLN A 260 -17.18 26.28 18.68
CA GLN A 260 -16.05 25.38 19.01
C GLN A 260 -14.75 25.59 18.17
N ILE A 261 -13.63 25.31 18.85
CA ILE A 261 -12.24 25.85 18.82
C ILE A 261 -11.42 25.63 17.54
N SER A 262 -10.69 26.67 17.06
CA SER A 262 -9.50 26.48 16.21
C SER A 262 -8.25 26.32 17.10
N LEU A 263 -7.59 25.17 17.06
CA LEU A 263 -6.42 24.88 17.91
C LEU A 263 -5.12 25.52 17.39
N PHE A 264 -5.17 26.60 16.59
CA PHE A 264 -3.97 27.07 15.89
C PHE A 264 -2.86 27.60 16.80
N ASN A 265 -3.22 28.22 17.92
CA ASN A 265 -2.29 28.57 19.01
C ASN A 265 -1.68 27.34 19.72
N ILE A 266 -2.20 26.14 19.47
CA ILE A 266 -1.70 24.89 20.06
C ILE A 266 -0.66 24.24 19.14
N TYR A 267 -0.62 24.61 17.86
CA TYR A 267 0.40 24.11 16.94
C TYR A 267 1.75 24.76 17.22
N ASN A 268 2.79 23.94 17.23
CA ASN A 268 4.17 24.41 17.35
C ASN A 268 4.94 24.03 16.08
N PHE A 269 5.18 25.01 15.20
CA PHE A 269 5.89 24.80 13.94
C PHE A 269 7.39 24.50 14.12
N GLU A 270 7.95 24.65 15.33
CA GLU A 270 9.29 24.14 15.67
C GLU A 270 9.32 22.60 15.69
N ILE A 271 8.22 21.96 16.09
CA ILE A 271 8.12 20.51 16.35
C ILE A 271 7.33 19.78 15.26
N LEU A 272 6.38 20.47 14.63
CA LEU A 272 5.54 19.87 13.60
C LEU A 272 6.41 19.23 12.50
N PRO A 273 6.07 17.99 12.08
CA PRO A 273 6.74 17.34 10.97
C PRO A 273 6.66 18.20 9.70
N ILE A 274 7.73 18.27 8.89
CA ILE A 274 7.73 19.12 7.69
C ILE A 274 6.78 18.59 6.60
N GLU A 275 6.59 17.28 6.62
CA GLU A 275 5.67 16.52 5.78
C GLU A 275 4.26 17.10 5.92
N PHE A 276 3.98 17.72 7.07
CA PHE A 276 2.76 18.47 7.32
C PHE A 276 2.57 19.66 6.37
N ILE A 277 3.64 20.40 6.05
CA ILE A 277 3.59 21.53 5.11
C ILE A 277 3.21 21.02 3.73
N SER A 278 3.87 19.97 3.24
CA SER A 278 3.50 19.32 1.97
C SER A 278 2.03 18.88 1.99
N ASN A 279 1.56 18.27 3.08
CA ASN A 279 0.17 17.83 3.24
C ASN A 279 -0.84 19.01 3.18
N ILE A 280 -0.51 20.18 3.77
CA ILE A 280 -1.34 21.39 3.70
C ILE A 280 -1.54 21.84 2.25
N TYR A 281 -0.46 21.90 1.49
CA TYR A 281 -0.52 22.41 0.12
C TYR A 281 -1.12 21.40 -0.86
N GLU A 282 -0.90 20.11 -0.66
CA GLU A 282 -1.61 19.06 -1.40
C GLU A 282 -3.11 19.13 -1.17
N TYR A 283 -3.51 19.48 0.05
CA TYR A 283 -4.90 19.76 0.36
C TYR A 283 -5.42 20.97 -0.43
N PHE A 284 -4.61 22.03 -0.55
CA PHE A 284 -4.95 23.23 -1.32
C PHE A 284 -5.16 23.01 -2.81
N MET A 285 -4.58 21.97 -3.39
CA MET A 285 -4.80 21.62 -4.80
C MET A 285 -6.22 21.06 -5.07
N GLY A 286 -6.95 20.63 -4.04
CA GLY A 286 -8.40 20.38 -4.07
C GLY A 286 -8.88 19.11 -4.80
N ASP A 287 -10.10 18.65 -4.48
CA ASP A 287 -10.74 17.44 -5.04
C ASP A 287 -11.12 17.56 -6.53
N ASP A 288 -11.34 18.78 -7.04
CA ASP A 288 -11.73 19.04 -8.44
C ASP A 288 -10.53 18.89 -9.40
N LYS A 289 -9.31 19.27 -8.98
CA LYS A 289 -8.07 18.98 -9.72
C LYS A 289 -7.63 17.52 -9.55
N LYS A 290 -7.81 16.89 -8.38
CA LYS A 290 -7.49 15.46 -8.16
C LYS A 290 -8.26 14.52 -9.10
N LYS A 291 -9.54 14.79 -9.39
CA LYS A 291 -10.34 14.00 -10.34
C LYS A 291 -9.95 14.21 -11.80
N THR A 292 -9.53 15.42 -12.17
CA THR A 292 -9.20 15.79 -13.56
C THR A 292 -7.73 15.51 -13.91
N GLN A 293 -6.80 15.68 -12.97
CA GLN A 293 -5.36 15.48 -13.14
C GLN A 293 -4.87 14.11 -12.62
N LYS A 294 -5.69 13.37 -11.86
CA LYS A 294 -5.39 12.03 -11.33
C LYS A 294 -4.07 11.93 -10.55
N ALA A 295 -3.71 13.01 -9.85
CA ALA A 295 -2.59 13.08 -8.92
C ALA A 295 -3.01 12.52 -7.55
N TYR A 296 -2.24 11.56 -7.03
CA TYR A 296 -2.50 10.90 -5.75
C TYR A 296 -1.41 11.25 -4.73
N TYR A 297 -1.82 11.46 -3.48
CA TYR A 297 -0.91 11.70 -2.36
C TYR A 297 0.08 10.54 -2.19
N THR A 298 1.36 10.83 -1.94
CA THR A 298 2.34 9.79 -1.63
C THR A 298 2.53 9.71 -0.11
N PRO A 299 2.12 8.61 0.56
CA PRO A 299 2.31 8.46 1.99
C PRO A 299 3.80 8.55 2.40
N SER A 300 4.08 9.19 3.55
CA SER A 300 5.45 9.39 4.04
C SER A 300 6.25 8.08 4.19
N PHE A 301 5.61 6.99 4.61
CA PHE A 301 6.27 5.68 4.69
C PHE A 301 6.79 5.23 3.32
N LEU A 302 6.05 5.52 2.24
CA LEU A 302 6.39 5.11 0.89
C LEU A 302 7.53 5.97 0.33
N VAL A 303 7.50 7.27 0.63
CA VAL A 303 8.60 8.21 0.30
C VAL A 303 9.90 7.75 0.96
N ASN A 304 9.85 7.44 2.26
CA ASN A 304 11.01 6.95 3.00
C ASN A 304 11.52 5.64 2.41
N TYR A 305 10.65 4.64 2.23
CA TYR A 305 11.03 3.37 1.62
C TYR A 305 11.79 3.54 0.29
N ILE A 306 11.25 4.35 -0.63
CA ILE A 306 11.91 4.63 -1.92
C ILE A 306 13.29 5.24 -1.73
N LEU A 307 13.41 6.22 -0.84
CA LEU A 307 14.67 6.93 -0.61
C LEU A 307 15.70 6.09 0.15
N ASP A 308 15.26 5.13 0.95
CA ASP A 308 16.15 4.22 1.65
C ASP A 308 16.74 3.17 0.71
N GLU A 309 15.93 2.62 -0.18
CA GLU A 309 16.36 1.71 -1.25
C GLU A 309 17.16 2.43 -2.35
N THR A 310 17.14 3.77 -2.40
CA THR A 310 17.91 4.57 -3.38
C THR A 310 19.03 5.38 -2.73
N VAL A 311 18.74 6.60 -2.27
CA VAL A 311 19.71 7.58 -1.78
C VAL A 311 20.48 7.07 -0.56
N SER A 312 19.79 6.50 0.44
CA SER A 312 20.46 5.97 1.64
C SER A 312 21.37 4.78 1.29
N THR A 313 20.91 3.86 0.44
CA THR A 313 21.68 2.70 -0.02
C THR A 313 22.90 3.12 -0.85
N TYR A 314 22.76 4.12 -1.72
CA TYR A 314 23.89 4.69 -2.47
C TYR A 314 24.99 5.21 -1.55
N PHE A 315 24.65 5.99 -0.53
CA PHE A 315 25.62 6.47 0.45
C PHE A 315 26.15 5.36 1.36
N GLY A 316 25.35 4.33 1.65
CA GLY A 316 25.83 3.14 2.36
C GLY A 316 26.91 2.38 1.58
N ASN A 317 26.73 2.24 0.27
CA ASN A 317 27.66 1.58 -0.64
C ASN A 317 28.86 2.47 -1.01
N GLN A 318 28.71 3.79 -0.93
CA GLN A 318 29.73 4.78 -1.28
C GLN A 318 29.86 5.81 -0.13
N PRO A 319 30.39 5.39 1.03
CA PRO A 319 30.38 6.19 2.25
C PRO A 319 31.23 7.46 2.18
N ASP A 320 32.18 7.54 1.24
CA ASP A 320 33.05 8.70 1.05
C ASP A 320 32.45 9.76 0.11
N LYS A 321 31.29 9.47 -0.52
CA LYS A 321 30.60 10.44 -1.37
C LYS A 321 29.63 11.30 -0.56
N ASP A 322 29.64 12.59 -0.85
CA ASP A 322 28.84 13.63 -0.19
C ASP A 322 27.78 14.27 -1.10
N TYR A 323 27.63 13.77 -2.33
CA TYR A 323 26.68 14.26 -3.32
C TYR A 323 25.83 13.11 -3.89
N CYS A 324 24.58 13.43 -4.24
CA CYS A 324 23.66 12.53 -4.92
C CYS A 324 22.61 13.38 -5.65
N LYS A 325 22.71 13.43 -6.98
CA LYS A 325 21.79 14.17 -7.84
C LYS A 325 20.50 13.39 -8.05
N VAL A 326 19.40 13.99 -7.66
CA VAL A 326 18.06 13.43 -7.67
C VAL A 326 17.11 14.37 -8.41
N ILE A 327 16.28 13.80 -9.29
CA ILE A 327 15.21 14.53 -9.97
C ILE A 327 13.86 13.85 -9.77
N ASP A 328 12.82 14.66 -9.56
CA ASP A 328 11.42 14.23 -9.64
C ASP A 328 10.71 14.95 -10.81
N PRO A 329 10.48 14.26 -11.95
CA PRO A 329 9.87 14.84 -13.15
C PRO A 329 8.34 15.01 -13.09
N THR A 330 7.74 14.81 -11.92
CA THR A 330 6.34 15.10 -11.59
C THR A 330 6.26 15.50 -10.11
N CYS A 331 7.04 16.50 -9.71
CA CYS A 331 7.43 16.67 -8.31
C CYS A 331 6.28 17.02 -7.35
N GLY A 332 5.14 17.50 -7.85
CA GLY A 332 4.00 17.85 -7.01
C GLY A 332 4.41 18.80 -5.88
N SER A 333 4.08 18.44 -4.65
CA SER A 333 4.45 19.19 -3.43
C SER A 333 5.94 19.13 -3.06
N GLY A 334 6.74 18.33 -3.75
CA GLY A 334 8.18 18.19 -3.54
C GLY A 334 8.59 17.26 -2.41
N ILE A 335 7.68 16.45 -1.85
CA ILE A 335 7.95 15.60 -0.68
C ILE A 335 9.16 14.65 -0.88
N PHE A 336 9.28 14.03 -2.05
CA PHE A 336 10.43 13.19 -2.41
C PHE A 336 11.75 13.97 -2.40
N LEU A 337 11.72 15.19 -2.95
CA LEU A 337 12.90 16.05 -3.09
C LEU A 337 13.34 16.62 -1.74
N VAL A 338 12.39 16.95 -0.86
CA VAL A 338 12.65 17.36 0.52
C VAL A 338 13.35 16.25 1.31
N GLU A 339 12.83 15.03 1.23
CA GLU A 339 13.40 13.90 1.95
C GLU A 339 14.73 13.40 1.35
N ALA A 340 14.93 13.56 0.04
CA ALA A 340 16.22 13.33 -0.61
C ALA A 340 17.25 14.36 -0.13
N PHE A 341 16.89 15.65 -0.12
CA PHE A 341 17.76 16.73 0.37
C PHE A 341 18.25 16.45 1.80
N ARG A 342 17.36 16.01 2.70
CA ARG A 342 17.72 15.65 4.08
C ARG A 342 18.77 14.55 4.15
N ARG A 343 18.67 13.52 3.31
CA ARG A 343 19.64 12.41 3.25
C ARG A 343 21.00 12.87 2.73
N VAL A 344 21.02 13.75 1.72
CA VAL A 344 22.28 14.32 1.21
C VAL A 344 22.96 15.20 2.27
N VAL A 345 22.21 16.07 2.96
CA VAL A 345 22.76 16.88 4.06
C VAL A 345 23.28 15.99 5.19
N GLY A 346 22.53 14.98 5.60
CA GLY A 346 22.95 14.05 6.65
C GLY A 346 24.24 13.31 6.29
N GLN A 347 24.40 12.89 5.04
CA GLN A 347 25.63 12.28 4.56
C GLN A 347 26.80 13.28 4.52
N TYR A 348 26.56 14.51 4.05
CA TYR A 348 27.58 15.56 4.09
C TYR A 348 28.08 15.81 5.52
N GLU A 349 27.16 15.93 6.49
CA GLU A 349 27.51 16.14 7.89
C GLU A 349 28.26 14.94 8.51
N LYS A 350 27.99 13.73 8.03
CA LYS A 350 28.72 12.52 8.45
C LYS A 350 30.18 12.52 8.00
N ILE A 351 30.47 13.06 6.82
CA ILE A 351 31.83 13.11 6.25
C ILE A 351 32.59 14.34 6.75
N HIS A 352 31.96 15.51 6.72
CA HIS A 352 32.62 16.80 6.94
C HIS A 352 32.37 17.41 8.33
N GLY A 353 31.54 16.76 9.15
CA GLY A 353 31.05 17.31 10.41
C GLY A 353 29.81 18.19 10.24
N LYS A 354 29.16 18.53 11.37
CA LYS A 354 27.90 19.32 11.37
C LYS A 354 28.09 20.64 10.64
N ILE A 355 27.09 21.02 9.85
CA ILE A 355 27.04 22.36 9.27
C ILE A 355 26.77 23.34 10.41
N THR A 356 27.60 24.35 10.52
CA THR A 356 27.55 25.39 11.56
C THR A 356 27.40 26.76 10.92
N ASN A 357 27.30 27.78 11.75
CA ASN A 357 27.09 29.17 11.36
C ASN A 357 28.16 29.66 10.36
N GLY A 358 29.39 29.17 10.47
CA GLY A 358 30.50 29.56 9.59
C GLY A 358 30.45 28.99 8.16
N ASN A 359 29.63 27.98 7.89
CA ASN A 359 29.55 27.32 6.58
C ASN A 359 28.11 27.05 6.11
N SER A 360 27.13 27.81 6.59
CA SER A 360 25.71 27.69 6.20
C SER A 360 25.44 27.80 4.68
N TYR A 361 26.32 28.47 3.93
CA TYR A 361 26.27 28.53 2.47
C TYR A 361 26.33 27.13 1.83
N LYS A 362 26.92 26.14 2.50
CA LYS A 362 26.98 24.75 2.03
C LYS A 362 25.60 24.12 1.88
N LEU A 363 24.62 24.48 2.70
CA LEU A 363 23.25 24.00 2.51
C LEU A 363 22.67 24.44 1.17
N LYS A 364 22.99 25.68 0.74
CA LYS A 364 22.58 26.20 -0.56
C LYS A 364 23.26 25.43 -1.69
N GLU A 365 24.56 25.20 -1.59
CA GLU A 365 25.33 24.41 -2.58
C GLU A 365 24.82 22.97 -2.68
N ILE A 366 24.54 22.32 -1.54
CA ILE A 366 23.98 20.96 -1.52
C ILE A 366 22.63 20.97 -2.23
N LEU A 367 21.74 21.91 -1.90
CA LEU A 367 20.42 22.01 -2.51
C LEU A 367 20.52 22.21 -4.03
N THR A 368 21.28 23.21 -4.48
CA THR A 368 21.34 23.60 -5.90
C THR A 368 22.12 22.63 -6.78
N ASN A 369 23.01 21.80 -6.22
CA ASN A 369 23.77 20.82 -6.99
C ASN A 369 23.13 19.43 -7.03
N ASN A 370 22.17 19.13 -6.14
CA ASN A 370 21.66 17.78 -5.96
C ASN A 370 20.16 17.62 -6.23
N ILE A 371 19.34 18.67 -6.09
CA ILE A 371 17.89 18.51 -6.04
C ILE A 371 17.24 19.22 -7.23
N TYR A 372 16.44 18.48 -8.00
CA TYR A 372 15.82 18.97 -9.23
C TYR A 372 14.37 18.51 -9.33
N GLY A 373 13.49 19.33 -9.92
CA GLY A 373 12.07 19.02 -10.04
C GLY A 373 11.42 19.58 -11.30
N ILE A 374 10.45 18.86 -11.85
CA ILE A 374 9.61 19.32 -12.95
C ILE A 374 8.15 19.07 -12.55
N ASP A 375 7.29 20.08 -12.72
CA ASP A 375 5.84 19.89 -12.67
C ASP A 375 5.16 20.87 -13.64
N LYS A 376 4.01 20.46 -14.20
CA LYS A 376 3.23 21.32 -15.09
C LYS A 376 2.40 22.36 -14.34
N ASP A 377 2.09 22.13 -13.06
CA ASP A 377 1.35 23.08 -12.23
C ASP A 377 2.34 24.05 -11.55
N PRO A 378 2.29 25.36 -11.89
CA PRO A 378 3.14 26.36 -11.24
C PRO A 378 2.97 26.41 -9.71
N ASP A 379 1.76 26.14 -9.21
CA ASP A 379 1.49 26.12 -7.76
C ASP A 379 2.26 24.97 -7.10
N ALA A 380 2.36 23.81 -7.76
CA ALA A 380 3.09 22.65 -7.25
C ALA A 380 4.60 22.94 -7.14
N VAL A 381 5.18 23.49 -8.21
CA VAL A 381 6.59 23.89 -8.21
C VAL A 381 6.90 24.90 -7.09
N ASN A 382 6.04 25.91 -6.90
CA ASN A 382 6.20 26.90 -5.83
C ASN A 382 6.17 26.24 -4.43
N VAL A 383 5.29 25.26 -4.23
CA VAL A 383 5.18 24.52 -2.97
C VAL A 383 6.40 23.65 -2.70
N ALA A 384 6.92 22.97 -3.74
CA ALA A 384 8.13 22.18 -3.63
C ALA A 384 9.33 23.04 -3.21
N MET A 385 9.52 24.19 -3.87
CA MET A 385 10.57 25.16 -3.51
C MET A 385 10.38 25.69 -2.09
N PHE A 386 9.15 26.04 -1.69
CA PHE A 386 8.86 26.50 -0.33
C PHE A 386 9.21 25.43 0.72
N SER A 387 8.79 24.19 0.49
CA SER A 387 9.05 23.09 1.42
C SER A 387 10.55 22.83 1.59
N LEU A 388 11.32 22.96 0.51
CA LEU A 388 12.79 22.90 0.55
C LEU A 388 13.41 24.07 1.30
N TYR A 389 12.89 25.30 1.13
CA TYR A 389 13.35 26.45 1.89
C TYR A 389 13.10 26.31 3.39
N ILE A 390 11.92 25.87 3.82
CA ILE A 390 11.67 25.58 5.25
C ILE A 390 12.62 24.49 5.74
N THR A 391 12.78 23.42 4.97
CA THR A 391 13.69 22.32 5.32
C THR A 391 15.13 22.82 5.45
N LEU A 392 15.58 23.74 4.60
CA LEU A 392 16.90 24.37 4.71
C LEU A 392 17.03 25.10 6.05
N LEU A 393 16.03 25.91 6.42
CA LEU A 393 16.04 26.62 7.69
C LEU A 393 16.09 25.67 8.90
N ASP A 394 15.50 24.47 8.85
CA ASP A 394 15.56 23.48 9.95
C ASP A 394 17.01 23.06 10.30
N TYR A 395 17.95 23.19 9.36
CA TYR A 395 19.38 22.95 9.59
C TYR A 395 20.13 24.18 10.13
N GLN A 396 19.44 25.28 10.41
CA GLN A 396 20.02 26.54 10.88
C GLN A 396 19.51 26.90 12.27
N HIS A 397 20.35 27.51 13.10
CA HIS A 397 19.91 28.06 14.38
C HIS A 397 19.16 29.39 14.15
N PRO A 398 18.26 29.81 15.06
CA PRO A 398 17.44 31.00 14.86
C PRO A 398 18.22 32.26 14.46
N LYS A 399 19.38 32.49 15.09
CA LYS A 399 20.27 33.63 14.77
C LYS A 399 20.83 33.58 13.35
N ASP A 400 21.08 32.41 12.80
CA ASP A 400 21.63 32.26 11.45
C ASP A 400 20.57 32.55 10.38
N ILE A 401 19.32 32.24 10.70
CA ILE A 401 18.17 32.52 9.83
C ILE A 401 17.99 34.02 9.64
N GLU A 402 18.32 34.85 10.65
CA GLU A 402 18.16 36.32 10.59
C GLU A 402 18.94 36.98 9.45
N HIS A 403 20.02 36.33 8.99
CA HIS A 403 20.89 36.78 7.89
C HIS A 403 20.90 35.82 6.70
N PHE A 404 20.02 34.83 6.69
CA PHE A 404 19.99 33.80 5.66
C PHE A 404 19.28 34.29 4.38
N GLU A 405 19.85 34.00 3.22
CA GLU A 405 19.25 34.27 1.92
C GLU A 405 19.04 32.97 1.15
N PHE A 406 17.86 32.74 0.57
CA PHE A 406 17.59 31.56 -0.24
C PHE A 406 18.24 31.64 -1.63
N PRO A 407 18.66 30.49 -2.20
CA PRO A 407 19.09 30.44 -3.60
C PRO A 407 17.90 30.66 -4.54
N THR A 408 18.17 31.02 -5.80
CA THR A 408 17.15 30.96 -6.88
C THR A 408 17.11 29.54 -7.44
N LEU A 409 15.95 28.91 -7.36
CA LEU A 409 15.66 27.54 -7.78
C LEU A 409 14.78 27.49 -9.03
N LEU A 410 13.92 28.49 -9.24
CA LEU A 410 13.05 28.53 -10.40
C LEU A 410 13.87 28.73 -11.67
N ASN A 411 13.59 27.91 -12.69
CA ASN A 411 14.30 27.82 -13.97
C ASN A 411 15.77 27.37 -13.87
N THR A 412 16.29 27.02 -12.69
CA THR A 412 17.66 26.50 -12.51
C THR A 412 17.66 25.04 -12.08
N ASN A 413 16.85 24.73 -11.07
CA ASN A 413 16.67 23.41 -10.47
C ASN A 413 15.22 22.92 -10.65
N PHE A 414 14.28 23.86 -10.68
CA PHE A 414 12.85 23.61 -10.76
C PHE A 414 12.23 24.22 -12.01
N PHE A 415 11.41 23.45 -12.71
CA PHE A 415 10.86 23.83 -14.01
C PHE A 415 9.34 23.65 -14.05
N VAL A 416 8.63 24.71 -14.46
CA VAL A 416 7.17 24.69 -14.66
C VAL A 416 6.87 24.26 -16.10
N GLN A 417 6.70 22.96 -16.33
CA GLN A 417 6.49 22.41 -17.68
C GLN A 417 5.87 21.00 -17.68
N ASP A 418 5.20 20.61 -18.77
CA ASP A 418 4.85 19.20 -19.02
C ASP A 418 6.12 18.41 -19.42
N VAL A 419 6.42 17.33 -18.68
CA VAL A 419 7.60 16.47 -18.90
C VAL A 419 7.71 15.91 -20.32
N PHE A 420 6.59 15.76 -21.04
CA PHE A 420 6.56 15.28 -22.43
C PHE A 420 6.71 16.40 -23.47
N ASP A 421 6.49 17.66 -23.12
CA ASP A 421 6.74 18.82 -24.00
C ASP A 421 8.18 19.32 -23.90
N PHE A 422 8.97 18.72 -23.00
CA PHE A 422 10.37 19.05 -22.80
C PHE A 422 11.26 18.51 -23.93
N TYR A 423 10.86 18.57 -25.20
CA TYR A 423 11.41 17.73 -26.28
C TYR A 423 12.20 18.46 -27.37
N ASP A 424 12.19 19.80 -27.42
CA ASP A 424 12.75 20.53 -28.55
C ASP A 424 13.25 21.93 -28.16
N PRO A 425 14.58 22.18 -28.19
CA PRO A 425 15.18 23.51 -28.07
C PRO A 425 14.55 24.57 -28.97
N THR A 426 14.00 24.17 -30.12
CA THR A 426 13.45 25.09 -31.12
C THR A 426 11.97 25.43 -30.95
N LEU A 427 11.24 24.74 -30.06
CA LEU A 427 9.83 25.02 -29.72
C LEU A 427 9.66 25.91 -28.48
N PHE A 428 10.77 26.30 -27.82
CA PHE A 428 10.73 27.29 -26.75
C PHE A 428 10.46 28.67 -27.34
N ASN A 429 9.19 29.08 -27.35
CA ASN A 429 8.85 30.49 -27.57
C ASN A 429 9.39 31.32 -26.40
N ASN A 430 10.61 31.85 -26.56
CA ASN A 430 11.20 33.02 -25.92
C ASN A 430 11.16 33.15 -24.36
N ALA A 431 10.77 32.12 -23.60
CA ALA A 431 10.60 32.24 -22.14
C ALA A 431 11.48 31.32 -21.28
N ILE A 432 12.10 30.29 -21.85
CA ILE A 432 13.08 29.43 -21.15
C ILE A 432 14.39 29.55 -21.93
N ASP A 433 15.40 30.13 -21.29
CA ASP A 433 16.76 30.27 -21.85
C ASP A 433 17.31 28.88 -22.25
N GLU A 434 17.80 28.72 -23.48
CA GLU A 434 18.39 27.48 -24.01
C GLU A 434 19.47 26.90 -23.07
N ASN A 435 20.11 27.76 -22.29
CA ASN A 435 21.10 27.40 -21.29
C ASN A 435 20.55 26.48 -20.18
N TYR A 436 19.28 26.64 -19.77
CA TYR A 436 18.71 25.86 -18.66
C TYR A 436 18.31 24.44 -19.06
N VAL A 437 17.76 24.30 -20.27
CA VAL A 437 17.39 22.99 -20.83
C VAL A 437 18.65 22.16 -21.09
N THR A 438 19.71 22.79 -21.61
CA THR A 438 21.03 22.17 -21.79
C THR A 438 21.62 21.71 -20.45
N LYS A 439 21.46 22.50 -19.38
CA LYS A 439 21.92 22.12 -18.04
C LYS A 439 21.16 20.91 -17.47
N LEU A 440 19.85 20.83 -17.68
CA LEU A 440 19.05 19.69 -17.18
C LEU A 440 19.39 18.39 -17.91
N TYR A 441 19.45 18.43 -19.24
CA TYR A 441 19.81 17.26 -20.05
C TYR A 441 21.29 16.85 -19.95
N GLY A 442 22.16 17.78 -19.59
CA GLY A 442 23.58 17.50 -19.32
C GLY A 442 23.88 17.04 -17.89
N THR A 443 22.87 16.84 -17.04
CA THR A 443 23.08 16.44 -15.64
C THR A 443 23.03 14.91 -15.48
N ASP A 444 24.11 14.33 -14.99
CA ASP A 444 24.16 12.91 -14.61
C ASP A 444 23.45 12.65 -13.28
N PHE A 445 22.16 12.32 -13.35
CA PHE A 445 21.36 11.94 -12.19
C PHE A 445 21.75 10.56 -11.68
N GLN A 446 21.94 10.43 -10.35
CA GLN A 446 22.05 9.12 -9.72
C GLN A 446 20.67 8.46 -9.63
N PHE A 447 19.64 9.26 -9.29
CA PHE A 447 18.28 8.77 -9.13
C PHE A 447 17.24 9.65 -9.81
N ILE A 448 16.26 9.01 -10.44
CA ILE A 448 15.01 9.63 -10.87
C ILE A 448 13.90 9.02 -10.03
N ILE A 449 13.18 9.83 -9.26
CA ILE A 449 12.14 9.36 -8.33
C ILE A 449 10.81 10.06 -8.60
N GLY A 450 9.69 9.52 -8.12
CA GLY A 450 8.43 10.26 -8.14
C GLY A 450 7.17 9.40 -8.18
N ASN A 451 6.02 10.08 -8.13
CA ASN A 451 4.69 9.49 -8.24
C ASN A 451 3.89 10.19 -9.36
N PRO A 452 4.03 9.74 -10.63
CA PRO A 452 3.30 10.32 -11.76
C PRO A 452 1.77 10.14 -11.62
N PRO A 453 0.97 10.97 -12.30
CA PRO A 453 -0.48 10.80 -12.34
C PRO A 453 -0.87 9.46 -12.99
N TRP A 454 -1.92 8.82 -12.47
CA TRP A 454 -2.37 7.51 -12.98
C TRP A 454 -3.57 7.65 -13.92
N GLY A 455 -3.80 6.68 -14.80
CA GLY A 455 -4.96 6.69 -15.70
C GLY A 455 -4.72 7.41 -17.02
N ASN A 456 -5.80 7.51 -17.81
CA ASN A 456 -5.80 8.26 -19.07
C ASN A 456 -5.87 9.78 -18.81
N LEU A 457 -4.93 10.53 -19.38
CA LEU A 457 -4.95 11.98 -19.48
C LEU A 457 -5.21 12.35 -20.95
N PRO A 458 -6.47 12.60 -21.33
CA PRO A 458 -6.78 13.09 -22.67
C PRO A 458 -6.02 14.41 -22.90
N ASP A 459 -5.57 14.62 -24.14
CA ASP A 459 -4.81 15.81 -24.58
C ASP A 459 -3.37 15.94 -24.06
N SER A 460 -2.84 14.95 -23.33
CA SER A 460 -1.43 14.97 -22.93
C SER A 460 -0.49 14.65 -24.11
N PRO A 461 0.67 15.34 -24.22
CA PRO A 461 1.64 15.17 -25.33
C PRO A 461 2.28 13.78 -25.42
N TYR A 462 2.13 12.93 -24.39
CA TYR A 462 2.77 11.61 -24.37
C TYR A 462 2.40 10.73 -25.57
N LEU A 463 1.21 10.89 -26.16
CA LEU A 463 0.80 10.12 -27.33
C LEU A 463 1.67 10.44 -28.55
N ASP A 464 2.06 11.70 -28.72
CA ASP A 464 2.98 12.11 -29.78
C ASP A 464 4.40 11.64 -29.49
N TYR A 465 4.84 11.75 -28.23
CA TYR A 465 6.11 11.19 -27.78
C TYR A 465 6.25 9.69 -28.12
N ILE A 466 5.25 8.87 -27.79
CA ILE A 466 5.28 7.43 -28.07
C ILE A 466 5.35 7.15 -29.57
N LYS A 467 4.64 7.93 -30.41
CA LYS A 467 4.74 7.81 -31.88
C LYS A 467 6.13 8.16 -32.38
N LYS A 468 6.71 9.27 -31.91
CA LYS A 468 8.07 9.71 -32.26
C LYS A 468 9.11 8.68 -31.85
N ARG A 469 9.04 8.19 -30.62
CA ARG A 469 9.94 7.14 -30.09
C ARG A 469 9.83 5.84 -30.89
N SER A 470 8.61 5.37 -31.15
CA SER A 470 8.36 4.19 -32.00
C SER A 470 9.02 4.31 -33.38
N LYS A 471 8.92 5.50 -33.99
CA LYS A 471 9.57 5.78 -35.29
C LYS A 471 11.10 5.80 -35.18
N LYS A 472 11.65 6.45 -34.14
CA LYS A 472 13.10 6.54 -33.88
C LYS A 472 13.72 5.15 -33.70
N GLU A 473 13.07 4.31 -32.91
CA GLU A 473 13.55 2.96 -32.57
C GLU A 473 13.14 1.88 -33.58
N LYS A 474 12.34 2.24 -34.59
CA LYS A 474 11.80 1.30 -35.59
C LYS A 474 11.07 0.11 -34.96
N THR A 475 10.31 0.38 -33.89
CA THR A 475 9.54 -0.62 -33.13
C THR A 475 8.15 -0.10 -32.78
N VAL A 476 7.17 -0.98 -32.66
CA VAL A 476 5.79 -0.59 -32.35
C VAL A 476 5.56 -0.62 -30.84
N ILE A 477 5.59 0.56 -30.20
CA ILE A 477 5.29 0.70 -28.77
C ILE A 477 3.79 0.93 -28.60
N LYS A 478 3.11 0.00 -27.90
CA LYS A 478 1.66 0.09 -27.63
C LYS A 478 1.41 0.35 -26.15
N ILE A 479 0.71 1.45 -25.86
CA ILE A 479 0.25 1.78 -24.50
C ILE A 479 -1.22 1.40 -24.34
N ALA A 480 -1.50 0.47 -23.42
CA ALA A 480 -2.85 -0.01 -23.15
C ALA A 480 -3.75 1.09 -22.56
N ASP A 481 -5.02 1.11 -22.98
CA ASP A 481 -6.08 1.99 -22.46
C ASP A 481 -5.68 3.49 -22.33
N LYS A 482 -4.71 3.94 -23.14
CA LYS A 482 -4.15 5.31 -23.10
C LYS A 482 -3.67 5.71 -21.70
N GLN A 483 -3.08 4.78 -20.95
CA GLN A 483 -2.56 5.03 -19.60
C GLN A 483 -1.29 5.91 -19.65
N PHE A 484 -1.21 6.93 -18.78
CA PHE A 484 -0.07 7.84 -18.72
C PHE A 484 1.22 7.16 -18.19
N ALA A 485 1.12 6.42 -17.07
CA ALA A 485 2.27 5.88 -16.36
C ALA A 485 3.22 5.01 -17.23
N PRO A 486 2.75 4.07 -18.09
CA PRO A 486 3.63 3.35 -19.01
C PRO A 486 4.47 4.26 -19.91
N ALA A 487 3.86 5.32 -20.46
CA ALA A 487 4.58 6.27 -21.30
C ALA A 487 5.57 7.11 -20.49
N PHE A 488 5.23 7.43 -19.25
CA PHE A 488 6.09 8.17 -18.33
C PHE A 488 7.34 7.37 -17.97
N LEU A 489 7.22 6.08 -17.67
CA LEU A 489 8.38 5.22 -17.42
C LEU A 489 9.37 5.21 -18.60
N LEU A 490 8.84 5.18 -19.83
CA LEU A 490 9.67 5.31 -21.01
C LEU A 490 10.32 6.70 -21.08
N ARG A 491 9.55 7.76 -20.82
CA ARG A 491 10.06 9.14 -20.82
C ARG A 491 11.25 9.34 -19.87
N LEU A 492 11.27 8.66 -18.73
CA LEU A 492 12.37 8.80 -17.77
C LEU A 492 13.73 8.37 -18.34
N SER A 493 13.78 7.40 -19.26
CA SER A 493 15.04 6.99 -19.90
C SER A 493 15.73 8.11 -20.67
N ASP A 494 15.02 9.17 -21.06
CA ASP A 494 15.61 10.30 -21.77
C ASP A 494 16.39 11.24 -20.85
N PHE A 495 16.24 11.10 -19.53
CA PHE A 495 17.01 11.80 -18.50
C PHE A 495 18.07 10.89 -17.85
N CYS A 496 18.13 9.62 -18.24
CA CYS A 496 19.04 8.64 -17.66
C CYS A 496 20.43 8.75 -18.26
N SER A 497 21.44 8.73 -17.38
CA SER A 497 22.79 8.32 -17.72
C SER A 497 22.93 6.79 -17.67
N ALA A 498 24.15 6.29 -17.88
CA ALA A 498 24.51 4.88 -17.84
C ALA A 498 24.08 4.14 -16.55
N ASP A 499 24.18 4.81 -15.40
CA ASP A 499 24.02 4.19 -14.08
C ASP A 499 22.83 4.76 -13.31
N THR A 500 21.99 5.57 -13.96
CA THR A 500 20.83 6.20 -13.34
C THR A 500 19.77 5.16 -13.00
N VAL A 501 19.37 5.10 -11.73
CA VAL A 501 18.29 4.25 -11.24
C VAL A 501 17.00 5.06 -11.16
N CYS A 502 15.93 4.54 -11.74
CA CYS A 502 14.58 5.09 -11.63
C CYS A 502 13.81 4.35 -10.52
N ALA A 503 13.18 5.08 -9.59
CA ALA A 503 12.32 4.53 -8.55
C ALA A 503 10.96 5.24 -8.52
N VAL A 504 9.94 4.64 -9.13
CA VAL A 504 8.69 5.33 -9.49
C VAL A 504 7.46 4.58 -8.99
N VAL A 505 6.52 5.32 -8.40
CA VAL A 505 5.21 4.80 -8.00
C VAL A 505 4.29 4.70 -9.22
N VAL A 506 3.68 3.55 -9.44
CA VAL A 506 2.80 3.28 -10.59
C VAL A 506 1.52 2.57 -10.16
N ASN A 507 0.48 2.66 -11.00
CA ASN A 507 -0.66 1.76 -10.87
C ASN A 507 -0.23 0.34 -11.23
N SER A 508 -0.31 -0.56 -10.25
CA SER A 508 0.13 -1.96 -10.36
C SER A 508 -0.58 -2.77 -11.44
N LYS A 509 -1.78 -2.37 -11.90
CA LYS A 509 -2.50 -3.11 -12.96
C LYS A 509 -1.72 -3.19 -14.26
N MET A 510 -0.76 -2.29 -14.48
CA MET A 510 0.16 -2.37 -15.61
C MET A 510 0.95 -3.70 -15.64
N LEU A 511 1.17 -4.33 -14.47
CA LEU A 511 1.93 -5.58 -14.35
C LEU A 511 1.16 -6.81 -14.86
N TYR A 512 -0.17 -6.82 -14.83
CA TYR A 512 -0.96 -8.02 -15.20
C TYR A 512 -2.23 -7.74 -16.02
N ASN A 513 -2.51 -6.48 -16.40
CA ASN A 513 -3.56 -6.19 -17.39
C ASN A 513 -3.18 -6.84 -18.73
N GLN A 514 -4.05 -7.70 -19.27
CA GLN A 514 -3.83 -8.41 -20.53
C GLN A 514 -3.54 -7.46 -21.70
N LYS A 515 -4.21 -6.30 -21.75
CA LYS A 515 -3.99 -5.30 -22.81
C LYS A 515 -2.60 -4.67 -22.78
N ALA A 516 -1.91 -4.72 -21.63
CA ALA A 516 -0.59 -4.14 -21.44
C ALA A 516 0.57 -5.12 -21.75
N TYR A 517 0.27 -6.33 -22.22
CA TYR A 517 1.28 -7.33 -22.61
C TYR A 517 2.36 -6.77 -23.54
N HIS A 518 1.97 -6.08 -24.61
CA HIS A 518 2.93 -5.51 -25.57
C HIS A 518 3.85 -4.46 -24.95
N PHE A 519 3.34 -3.66 -24.01
CA PHE A 519 4.17 -2.72 -23.26
C PHE A 519 5.17 -3.48 -22.37
N ARG A 520 4.71 -4.47 -21.60
CA ARG A 520 5.59 -5.26 -20.72
C ARG A 520 6.68 -6.00 -21.49
N ALA A 521 6.34 -6.60 -22.63
CA ALA A 521 7.30 -7.27 -23.49
C ALA A 521 8.38 -6.31 -24.01
N TYR A 522 8.00 -5.10 -24.43
CA TYR A 522 8.96 -4.06 -24.80
C TYR A 522 9.78 -3.59 -23.59
N TYR A 523 9.14 -3.34 -22.46
CA TYR A 523 9.77 -2.83 -21.25
C TYR A 523 10.82 -3.80 -20.69
N LEU A 524 10.45 -5.08 -20.52
CA LEU A 524 11.35 -6.13 -20.05
C LEU A 524 12.55 -6.38 -20.97
N LYS A 525 12.46 -6.02 -22.26
CA LYS A 525 13.58 -6.15 -23.20
C LYS A 525 14.56 -4.98 -23.13
N ASN A 526 14.09 -3.78 -22.83
CA ASN A 526 14.88 -2.54 -22.91
C ASN A 526 15.23 -1.94 -21.54
N PHE A 527 14.78 -2.55 -20.45
CA PHE A 527 15.01 -2.06 -19.09
C PHE A 527 15.37 -3.22 -18.16
N PHE A 528 16.38 -3.01 -17.33
CA PHE A 528 16.70 -3.89 -16.19
C PHE A 528 15.76 -3.56 -15.04
N ILE A 529 15.01 -4.54 -14.55
CA ILE A 529 14.16 -4.36 -13.38
C ILE A 529 14.91 -4.88 -12.15
N ASP A 530 15.32 -4.00 -11.26
CA ASP A 530 16.08 -4.39 -10.07
C ASP A 530 15.11 -4.93 -9.01
N SER A 531 14.03 -4.20 -8.73
CA SER A 531 12.99 -4.66 -7.81
C SER A 531 11.61 -4.05 -8.05
N ILE A 532 10.58 -4.73 -7.53
CA ILE A 532 9.19 -4.29 -7.49
C ILE A 532 8.71 -4.36 -6.05
N PHE A 533 8.13 -3.27 -5.55
CA PHE A 533 7.45 -3.24 -4.26
C PHE A 533 5.95 -3.03 -4.48
N GLU A 534 5.17 -4.10 -4.42
CA GLU A 534 3.75 -4.11 -4.74
C GLU A 534 2.88 -4.02 -3.48
N MET A 535 1.89 -3.13 -3.52
CA MET A 535 0.99 -2.80 -2.41
C MET A 535 -0.50 -3.01 -2.77
N SER A 536 -0.80 -3.66 -3.89
CA SER A 536 -2.16 -3.99 -4.32
C SER A 536 -3.00 -4.71 -3.26
N PRO A 537 -2.45 -5.64 -2.43
CA PRO A 537 -3.21 -6.30 -1.38
C PRO A 537 -3.70 -5.33 -0.29
N VAL A 538 -2.93 -4.28 0.01
CA VAL A 538 -3.22 -3.29 1.06
C VAL A 538 -3.82 -1.98 0.52
N ARG A 539 -4.20 -1.93 -0.77
CA ARG A 539 -4.67 -0.73 -1.49
C ARG A 539 -5.76 0.09 -0.79
N LYS A 540 -6.60 -0.55 0.05
CA LYS A 540 -7.69 0.14 0.77
C LYS A 540 -7.18 1.03 1.89
N ASP A 541 -5.89 0.99 2.20
CA ASP A 541 -5.30 1.73 3.31
C ASP A 541 -4.04 2.51 2.90
N VAL A 542 -3.44 2.24 1.74
CA VAL A 542 -2.21 2.90 1.29
C VAL A 542 -2.46 4.35 0.90
N PHE A 543 -3.36 4.59 -0.06
CA PHE A 543 -3.66 5.92 -0.62
C PHE A 543 -4.95 6.53 -0.06
N ASN A 544 -5.57 5.86 0.91
CA ASN A 544 -6.67 6.45 1.66
C ASN A 544 -6.09 7.53 2.56
N GLY A 545 -6.24 8.77 2.12
CA GLY A 545 -5.92 9.93 2.92
C GLY A 545 -6.61 9.87 4.28
N ASN A 546 -6.08 10.66 5.20
CA ASN A 546 -6.46 10.76 6.60
C ASN A 546 -7.96 11.00 6.89
N ASP A 547 -8.81 11.23 5.89
CA ASP A 547 -10.21 11.57 6.04
C ASP A 547 -11.10 10.53 5.35
N ARG A 548 -11.83 9.72 6.14
CA ARG A 548 -12.82 8.75 5.63
C ARG A 548 -13.97 9.43 4.86
N SER A 549 -14.16 10.74 5.02
CA SER A 549 -15.18 11.52 4.30
C SER A 549 -14.71 11.95 2.90
N SER A 550 -13.39 12.04 2.68
CA SER A 550 -12.82 12.08 1.34
C SER A 550 -12.75 10.65 0.82
N LYS A 551 -13.50 10.32 -0.23
CA LYS A 551 -13.35 9.03 -0.91
C LYS A 551 -11.95 8.99 -1.54
N GLY A 552 -10.94 8.61 -0.77
CA GLY A 552 -9.62 8.28 -1.26
C GLY A 552 -9.73 7.30 -2.43
N ALA A 553 -8.84 7.40 -3.40
CA ALA A 553 -8.86 6.43 -4.48
C ALA A 553 -8.36 5.09 -3.96
N ILE A 554 -9.26 4.11 -3.91
CA ILE A 554 -8.89 2.70 -3.73
C ILE A 554 -8.26 2.26 -5.04
N ALA A 555 -6.96 2.51 -5.18
CA ALA A 555 -6.19 2.24 -6.38
C ALA A 555 -4.96 1.39 -6.02
N PRO A 556 -4.71 0.30 -6.76
CA PRO A 556 -3.62 -0.61 -6.43
C PRO A 556 -2.30 -0.07 -6.97
N ALA A 557 -1.28 0.01 -6.12
CA ALA A 557 -0.01 0.65 -6.44
C ALA A 557 1.17 -0.31 -6.32
N ALA A 558 2.22 0.00 -7.07
CA ALA A 558 3.53 -0.61 -6.93
C ALA A 558 4.63 0.45 -7.09
N VAL A 559 5.81 0.19 -6.56
CA VAL A 559 7.04 0.93 -6.88
C VAL A 559 7.90 0.07 -7.78
N LEU A 560 8.41 0.65 -8.85
CA LEU A 560 9.36 0.00 -9.74
C LEU A 560 10.74 0.63 -9.56
N PHE A 561 11.74 -0.19 -9.26
CA PHE A 561 13.16 0.17 -9.28
C PHE A 561 13.78 -0.45 -10.53
N TYR A 562 14.29 0.38 -11.43
CA TYR A 562 14.75 -0.08 -12.74
C TYR A 562 15.79 0.84 -13.35
N ARG A 563 16.52 0.33 -14.35
CA ARG A 563 17.51 1.07 -15.14
C ARG A 563 17.28 0.85 -16.63
N HIS A 564 17.59 1.85 -17.44
CA HIS A 564 17.53 1.73 -18.89
C HIS A 564 18.69 0.84 -19.37
N ALA A 565 18.40 -0.13 -20.23
CA ALA A 565 19.43 -0.97 -20.84
C ALA A 565 20.12 -0.20 -21.97
N LYS A 566 21.45 -0.30 -22.05
CA LYS A 566 22.22 0.31 -23.15
C LYS A 566 22.12 -0.55 -24.40
N ASP A 567 22.46 0.05 -25.54
CA ASP A 567 22.50 -0.65 -26.82
C ASP A 567 23.37 -1.91 -26.74
N GLY A 568 22.76 -3.07 -26.97
CA GLY A 568 23.42 -4.38 -26.96
C GLY A 568 23.40 -5.11 -25.61
N GLU A 569 22.94 -4.49 -24.52
CA GLU A 569 22.76 -5.18 -23.24
C GLU A 569 21.55 -6.12 -23.28
N ILE A 570 21.69 -7.30 -22.65
CA ILE A 570 20.64 -8.33 -22.58
C ILE A 570 20.10 -8.39 -21.15
N THR A 571 18.80 -8.23 -21.01
CA THR A 571 18.14 -8.17 -19.69
C THR A 571 17.78 -9.55 -19.12
N ASN A 572 17.83 -10.62 -19.91
CA ASN A 572 17.28 -11.94 -19.57
C ASN A 572 17.80 -12.56 -18.27
N ASP A 573 19.09 -12.43 -17.98
CA ASP A 573 19.74 -13.02 -16.82
C ASP A 573 19.71 -12.14 -15.57
N ASN A 574 19.15 -10.92 -15.69
CA ASN A 574 18.97 -10.02 -14.56
C ASN A 574 18.11 -10.66 -13.47
N GLU A 575 18.53 -10.56 -12.21
CA GLU A 575 17.73 -10.99 -11.07
C GLU A 575 16.77 -9.87 -10.67
N VAL A 576 15.48 -10.20 -10.57
CA VAL A 576 14.41 -9.29 -10.18
C VAL A 576 13.90 -9.68 -8.81
N THR A 577 13.89 -8.73 -7.86
CA THR A 577 13.27 -8.94 -6.55
C THR A 577 11.85 -8.38 -6.53
N HIS A 578 10.84 -9.24 -6.33
CA HIS A 578 9.44 -8.87 -6.22
C HIS A 578 8.96 -8.99 -4.78
N VAL A 579 8.58 -7.88 -4.16
CA VAL A 579 8.08 -7.81 -2.79
C VAL A 579 6.59 -7.46 -2.84
N SER A 580 5.73 -8.32 -2.30
CA SER A 580 4.28 -8.09 -2.24
C SER A 580 3.82 -7.92 -0.81
N VAL A 581 3.44 -6.69 -0.43
CA VAL A 581 3.06 -6.39 0.95
C VAL A 581 1.61 -6.75 1.21
N LYS A 582 1.37 -7.50 2.28
CA LYS A 582 0.06 -7.99 2.69
C LYS A 582 -0.37 -7.35 4.01
N TYR A 583 -1.66 -7.45 4.32
CA TYR A 583 -2.16 -7.04 5.62
C TYR A 583 -1.46 -7.82 6.73
N ASN A 584 -1.09 -7.11 7.78
CA ASN A 584 -0.66 -7.66 9.05
C ASN A 584 -1.19 -6.78 10.18
N ILE A 585 -0.99 -7.23 11.41
CA ILE A 585 -1.48 -6.56 12.62
C ILE A 585 -0.92 -5.13 12.78
N PHE A 586 0.36 -4.91 12.47
CA PHE A 586 1.01 -3.59 12.57
C PHE A 586 0.47 -2.61 11.55
N TYR A 587 0.23 -3.08 10.33
CA TYR A 587 -0.31 -2.23 9.28
C TYR A 587 -1.75 -1.82 9.61
N ASN A 588 -2.55 -2.73 10.15
CA ASN A 588 -3.92 -2.44 10.56
C ASN A 588 -4.00 -1.39 11.67
N LEU A 589 -3.10 -1.44 12.65
CA LEU A 589 -3.21 -0.67 13.89
C LEU A 589 -2.34 0.59 13.89
N LEU A 590 -1.13 0.50 13.32
CA LEU A 590 -0.11 1.56 13.34
C LEU A 590 0.18 2.15 11.96
N LYS A 591 -0.39 1.57 10.88
CA LYS A 591 -0.04 1.91 9.50
C LYS A 591 1.44 1.68 9.16
N GLN A 592 2.10 0.79 9.88
CA GLN A 592 3.48 0.36 9.62
C GLN A 592 3.47 -0.93 8.77
N LEU A 593 4.22 -0.95 7.67
CA LEU A 593 4.35 -2.15 6.84
C LEU A 593 5.35 -3.12 7.49
N VAL A 594 5.02 -4.41 7.47
CA VAL A 594 5.94 -5.49 7.86
C VAL A 594 5.98 -6.48 6.71
N ILE A 595 7.19 -6.84 6.31
CA ILE A 595 7.43 -7.78 5.22
C ILE A 595 7.71 -9.15 5.82
N GLU A 596 6.88 -10.13 5.46
CA GLU A 596 7.08 -11.51 5.88
C GLU A 596 7.98 -12.24 4.88
N LYS A 597 8.61 -13.33 5.32
CA LYS A 597 9.50 -14.14 4.48
C LYS A 597 8.92 -14.50 3.10
N ASN A 598 7.64 -14.84 3.04
CA ASN A 598 6.97 -15.28 1.80
C ASN A 598 6.49 -14.11 0.92
N ASP A 599 6.68 -12.88 1.35
CA ASP A 599 6.32 -11.69 0.58
C ASP A 599 7.38 -11.35 -0.46
N VAL A 600 8.65 -11.69 -0.19
CA VAL A 600 9.82 -11.48 -1.06
C VAL A 600 10.04 -12.68 -1.97
N LYS A 601 10.00 -12.48 -3.29
CA LYS A 601 10.35 -13.48 -4.32
C LYS A 601 11.49 -12.96 -5.19
N LYS A 602 12.39 -13.85 -5.61
CA LYS A 602 13.49 -13.54 -6.52
C LYS A 602 13.43 -14.46 -7.74
N LEU A 603 13.41 -13.89 -8.94
CA LEU A 603 13.39 -14.63 -10.21
C LEU A 603 14.29 -13.95 -11.24
N LYS A 604 14.69 -14.70 -12.27
CA LYS A 604 15.34 -14.09 -13.44
C LYS A 604 14.31 -13.32 -14.27
N GLN A 605 14.73 -12.23 -14.89
CA GLN A 605 13.88 -11.42 -15.75
C GLN A 605 13.32 -12.22 -16.94
N SER A 606 14.07 -13.22 -17.43
CA SER A 606 13.60 -14.19 -18.42
C SER A 606 12.35 -14.97 -17.99
N ASN A 607 12.11 -15.17 -16.68
CA ASN A 607 10.87 -15.80 -16.22
C ASN A 607 9.64 -14.94 -16.55
N PHE A 608 9.73 -13.61 -16.42
CA PHE A 608 8.66 -12.67 -16.76
C PHE A 608 8.47 -12.54 -18.27
N ILE A 609 9.57 -12.54 -19.03
CA ILE A 609 9.53 -12.50 -20.51
C ILE A 609 8.82 -13.75 -21.06
N ASN A 610 9.18 -14.93 -20.54
CA ASN A 610 8.67 -16.20 -21.03
C ASN A 610 7.27 -16.53 -20.49
N ASN A 611 6.88 -15.99 -19.34
CA ASN A 611 5.63 -16.29 -18.66
C ASN A 611 4.99 -15.00 -18.14
N ASP A 612 4.31 -14.25 -19.00
CA ASP A 612 3.72 -12.96 -18.63
C ASP A 612 2.72 -13.03 -17.46
N TRP A 613 2.06 -14.16 -17.24
CA TRP A 613 1.14 -14.36 -16.11
C TRP A 613 1.84 -14.42 -14.74
N VAL A 614 3.18 -14.56 -14.68
CA VAL A 614 3.95 -14.65 -13.43
C VAL A 614 3.73 -13.44 -12.54
N TRP A 615 3.57 -12.24 -13.11
CA TRP A 615 3.30 -11.02 -12.34
C TRP A 615 2.16 -11.21 -11.33
N LYS A 616 1.06 -11.84 -11.75
CA LYS A 616 -0.10 -12.04 -10.89
C LYS A 616 0.12 -13.15 -9.85
N VAL A 617 0.86 -14.21 -10.19
CA VAL A 617 1.19 -15.29 -9.25
C VAL A 617 2.05 -14.78 -8.10
N LEU A 618 3.06 -13.93 -8.38
CA LEU A 618 3.94 -13.38 -7.35
C LEU A 618 3.23 -12.48 -6.34
N LEU A 619 2.04 -11.97 -6.68
CA LEU A 619 1.27 -11.12 -5.78
C LEU A 619 0.81 -11.89 -4.53
N TYR A 620 0.33 -13.13 -4.68
CA TYR A 620 -0.22 -13.91 -3.57
C TYR A 620 0.47 -15.26 -3.35
N GLY A 621 0.86 -15.93 -4.43
CA GLY A 621 1.41 -17.27 -4.41
C GLY A 621 2.90 -17.33 -4.05
N ASN A 622 3.37 -18.56 -3.94
CA ASN A 622 4.76 -18.95 -3.73
C ASN A 622 5.29 -19.79 -4.92
N VAL A 623 6.45 -20.41 -4.76
CA VAL A 623 7.08 -21.22 -5.82
C VAL A 623 6.22 -22.43 -6.25
N LEU A 624 5.48 -23.04 -5.33
CA LEU A 624 4.58 -24.15 -5.62
C LEU A 624 3.40 -23.68 -6.48
N ASP A 625 2.83 -22.50 -6.18
CA ASP A 625 1.79 -21.88 -7.00
C ASP A 625 2.29 -21.59 -8.42
N TYR A 626 3.54 -21.12 -8.58
CA TYR A 626 4.14 -20.92 -9.90
C TYR A 626 4.14 -22.20 -10.73
N TYR A 627 4.58 -23.32 -10.15
CA TYR A 627 4.62 -24.60 -10.88
C TYR A 627 3.22 -25.13 -11.17
N PHE A 628 2.28 -24.97 -10.24
CA PHE A 628 0.90 -25.41 -10.44
C PHE A 628 0.23 -24.62 -11.58
N ILE A 629 0.31 -23.29 -11.55
CA ILE A 629 -0.25 -22.44 -12.61
C ILE A 629 0.46 -22.67 -13.95
N LYS A 630 1.79 -22.89 -13.95
CA LYS A 630 2.52 -23.25 -15.16
C LYS A 630 1.99 -24.56 -15.75
N ARG A 631 1.78 -25.59 -14.92
CA ARG A 631 1.22 -26.87 -15.35
C ARG A 631 -0.15 -26.69 -15.97
N LEU A 632 -1.05 -25.97 -15.30
CA LEU A 632 -2.39 -25.68 -15.85
C LEU A 632 -2.31 -24.91 -17.17
N LYS A 633 -1.40 -23.94 -17.31
CA LYS A 633 -1.27 -23.15 -18.55
C LYS A 633 -0.53 -23.82 -19.70
N THR A 634 0.22 -24.90 -19.47
CA THR A 634 1.07 -25.53 -20.49
C THR A 634 0.82 -27.02 -20.69
N GLY A 635 0.12 -27.67 -19.75
CA GLY A 635 -0.17 -29.10 -19.78
C GLY A 635 -1.46 -29.47 -20.51
N TYR A 636 -2.24 -28.50 -20.98
CA TYR A 636 -3.52 -28.71 -21.65
C TYR A 636 -3.54 -28.08 -23.04
N GLU A 637 -4.12 -28.80 -24.00
CA GLU A 637 -4.21 -28.39 -25.41
C GLU A 637 -5.28 -27.31 -25.63
N TYR A 638 -6.42 -27.45 -24.96
CA TYR A 638 -7.57 -26.58 -25.12
C TYR A 638 -7.84 -25.75 -23.86
N PHE A 639 -8.43 -24.58 -24.10
CA PHE A 639 -8.92 -23.66 -23.09
C PHE A 639 -10.36 -23.34 -23.42
N ILE A 640 -11.13 -22.84 -22.46
CA ILE A 640 -12.55 -22.50 -22.66
C ILE A 640 -12.70 -21.54 -23.86
N SER A 641 -11.79 -20.59 -24.02
CA SER A 641 -11.75 -19.68 -25.17
C SER A 641 -11.67 -20.40 -26.52
N HIS A 642 -10.92 -21.51 -26.63
CA HIS A 642 -10.81 -22.29 -27.86
C HIS A 642 -12.15 -22.94 -28.24
N ILE A 643 -12.88 -23.47 -27.25
CA ILE A 643 -14.20 -24.08 -27.47
C ILE A 643 -15.22 -23.02 -27.87
N LEU A 644 -15.25 -21.91 -27.14
CA LEU A 644 -16.25 -20.86 -27.34
C LEU A 644 -15.98 -20.00 -28.59
N ASN A 645 -14.79 -20.11 -29.21
CA ASN A 645 -14.49 -19.43 -30.48
C ASN A 645 -15.23 -20.03 -31.69
N ASN A 646 -15.85 -21.22 -31.56
CA ASN A 646 -16.67 -21.79 -32.61
C ASN A 646 -18.02 -21.06 -32.71
N LYS A 647 -18.10 -20.08 -33.61
CA LYS A 647 -19.28 -19.24 -33.84
C LYS A 647 -20.49 -19.98 -34.43
N GLU A 648 -20.30 -21.20 -34.95
CA GLU A 648 -21.42 -22.03 -35.42
C GLU A 648 -22.14 -22.73 -34.26
N LEU A 649 -21.46 -22.89 -33.12
CA LEU A 649 -21.98 -23.54 -31.92
C LEU A 649 -22.35 -22.53 -30.83
N PHE A 650 -21.52 -21.51 -30.64
CA PHE A 650 -21.67 -20.57 -29.53
C PHE A 650 -21.75 -19.12 -30.00
N LEU A 651 -22.68 -18.38 -29.41
CA LEU A 651 -22.74 -16.93 -29.51
C LEU A 651 -22.49 -16.32 -28.13
N ILE A 652 -21.37 -15.61 -28.00
CA ILE A 652 -21.00 -14.94 -26.75
C ILE A 652 -21.33 -13.45 -26.82
N GLY A 653 -21.98 -12.91 -25.80
CA GLY A 653 -22.19 -11.47 -25.71
C GLY A 653 -22.53 -10.97 -24.31
N GLN A 654 -21.99 -9.79 -23.99
CA GLN A 654 -22.44 -9.03 -22.82
C GLN A 654 -23.82 -8.43 -23.08
N GLY A 655 -24.63 -8.37 -22.03
CA GLY A 655 -25.95 -7.75 -22.07
C GLY A 655 -25.94 -6.25 -22.39
N LEU A 656 -27.12 -5.65 -22.39
CA LEU A 656 -27.30 -4.25 -22.77
C LEU A 656 -26.68 -3.27 -21.77
N THR A 657 -26.20 -2.14 -22.26
CA THR A 657 -25.73 -1.02 -21.43
C THR A 657 -26.79 0.08 -21.45
N ILE A 658 -27.46 0.32 -20.31
CA ILE A 658 -28.49 1.36 -20.20
C ILE A 658 -27.88 2.76 -20.40
N GLY A 659 -26.76 3.04 -19.73
CA GLY A 659 -26.06 4.33 -19.81
C GLY A 659 -26.81 5.51 -19.16
N LYS A 660 -26.10 6.64 -19.04
CA LYS A 660 -26.70 7.94 -18.66
C LYS A 660 -27.66 8.42 -19.74
N VAL A 661 -28.66 9.21 -19.36
CA VAL A 661 -29.71 9.69 -20.28
C VAL A 661 -29.11 10.37 -21.52
N GLU A 662 -28.07 11.19 -21.37
CA GLU A 662 -27.39 11.84 -22.50
C GLU A 662 -26.76 10.88 -23.52
N ASN A 663 -26.48 9.63 -23.13
CA ASN A 663 -25.83 8.62 -23.96
C ASN A 663 -26.82 7.57 -24.51
N ARG A 664 -28.14 7.73 -24.31
CA ARG A 664 -29.16 6.74 -24.74
C ARG A 664 -29.63 6.97 -26.17
N ASN A 665 -28.77 6.61 -27.12
CA ASN A 665 -29.01 6.81 -28.55
C ASN A 665 -29.19 5.49 -29.33
N GLY A 666 -29.04 4.33 -28.69
CA GLY A 666 -29.29 3.01 -29.28
C GLY A 666 -30.73 2.53 -29.07
N ASN A 667 -31.40 2.07 -30.13
CA ASN A 667 -32.79 1.60 -30.10
C ASN A 667 -32.93 0.19 -29.47
N SER A 668 -33.70 0.09 -28.39
CA SER A 668 -34.01 -1.16 -27.67
C SER A 668 -35.48 -1.59 -27.76
N LYS A 669 -36.29 -0.99 -28.64
CA LYS A 669 -37.73 -1.29 -28.77
C LYS A 669 -38.04 -2.77 -29.07
N HIS A 670 -37.13 -3.45 -29.75
CA HIS A 670 -37.25 -4.89 -30.03
C HIS A 670 -37.21 -5.77 -28.77
N LEU A 671 -36.85 -5.20 -27.61
CA LEU A 671 -36.86 -5.87 -26.30
C LEU A 671 -38.08 -5.49 -25.46
N ASN A 672 -38.93 -4.54 -25.89
CA ASN A 672 -40.07 -4.07 -25.10
C ASN A 672 -41.01 -5.23 -24.76
N GLY A 673 -41.39 -5.34 -23.48
CA GLY A 673 -42.24 -6.42 -22.97
C GLY A 673 -41.53 -7.76 -22.75
N LYS A 674 -40.25 -7.92 -23.13
CA LYS A 674 -39.44 -9.06 -22.70
C LYS A 674 -39.11 -8.95 -21.21
N ASP A 675 -38.91 -10.10 -20.56
CA ASP A 675 -38.51 -10.16 -19.16
C ASP A 675 -37.04 -9.79 -19.02
N ILE A 676 -36.73 -8.77 -18.20
CA ILE A 676 -35.38 -8.42 -17.78
C ILE A 676 -35.10 -8.97 -16.39
N LEU A 677 -33.94 -9.61 -16.24
CA LEU A 677 -33.48 -10.22 -15.00
C LEU A 677 -33.17 -9.14 -13.94
N ASP A 678 -33.71 -9.29 -12.72
CA ASP A 678 -33.39 -8.38 -11.61
C ASP A 678 -32.11 -8.81 -10.89
N ILE A 679 -30.97 -8.37 -11.43
CA ILE A 679 -29.63 -8.72 -10.94
C ILE A 679 -29.39 -8.21 -9.51
N ASN A 680 -30.03 -7.09 -9.14
CA ASN A 680 -29.84 -6.50 -7.81
C ASN A 680 -30.49 -7.33 -6.69
N ASN A 681 -31.47 -8.18 -7.04
CA ASN A 681 -32.19 -9.04 -6.11
C ASN A 681 -31.83 -10.52 -6.31
N ASN A 682 -30.56 -10.81 -6.60
CA ASN A 682 -30.07 -12.18 -6.81
C ASN A 682 -30.73 -12.91 -7.99
N GLY A 683 -31.05 -12.19 -9.07
CA GLY A 683 -31.59 -12.79 -10.30
C GLY A 683 -30.72 -13.90 -10.90
N ILE A 684 -29.41 -13.91 -10.61
CA ILE A 684 -28.49 -14.98 -10.93
C ILE A 684 -27.71 -15.42 -9.68
N LEU A 685 -27.66 -16.74 -9.47
CA LEU A 685 -26.97 -17.44 -8.39
C LEU A 685 -26.17 -18.61 -9.00
N PRO A 686 -25.20 -19.20 -8.26
CA PRO A 686 -24.44 -20.34 -8.77
C PRO A 686 -25.39 -21.49 -9.12
N PHE A 687 -25.29 -22.02 -10.34
CA PHE A 687 -26.17 -23.07 -10.90
C PHE A 687 -27.66 -22.71 -10.95
N SER A 688 -28.01 -21.43 -10.83
CA SER A 688 -29.42 -21.01 -10.76
C SER A 688 -29.68 -19.65 -11.38
N VAL A 689 -30.64 -19.61 -12.30
CA VAL A 689 -31.24 -18.37 -12.82
C VAL A 689 -32.67 -18.21 -12.31
N GLN A 690 -32.93 -17.14 -11.59
CA GLN A 690 -34.21 -16.89 -10.90
C GLN A 690 -35.23 -16.29 -11.88
N VAL A 691 -35.84 -17.15 -12.70
CA VAL A 691 -36.76 -16.75 -13.78
C VAL A 691 -38.03 -16.00 -13.31
N ASN A 692 -38.35 -16.09 -12.02
CA ASN A 692 -39.49 -15.38 -11.42
C ASN A 692 -39.13 -13.98 -10.91
N LEU A 693 -37.84 -13.66 -10.79
CA LEU A 693 -37.33 -12.36 -10.36
C LEU A 693 -37.02 -11.48 -11.57
N THR A 694 -38.07 -11.16 -12.32
CA THR A 694 -37.98 -10.38 -13.56
C THR A 694 -38.91 -9.19 -13.53
N LYS A 695 -38.60 -8.20 -14.38
CA LYS A 695 -39.48 -7.06 -14.69
C LYS A 695 -39.70 -7.02 -16.20
N LYS A 696 -40.72 -6.30 -16.65
CA LYS A 696 -40.90 -6.05 -18.09
C LYS A 696 -39.98 -4.92 -18.52
N TRP A 697 -39.25 -5.14 -19.61
CA TRP A 697 -38.44 -4.10 -20.23
C TRP A 697 -39.32 -3.03 -20.90
N ASP A 698 -39.07 -1.77 -20.60
CA ASP A 698 -39.90 -0.63 -20.99
C ASP A 698 -39.11 0.57 -21.57
N LEU A 699 -37.80 0.45 -21.74
CA LEU A 699 -36.96 1.52 -22.29
C LEU A 699 -36.79 1.39 -23.80
N ASP A 700 -37.24 2.42 -24.52
CA ASP A 700 -37.11 2.53 -25.98
C ASP A 700 -35.67 2.73 -26.46
N TYR A 701 -34.84 3.39 -25.64
CA TYR A 701 -33.45 3.71 -25.97
C TYR A 701 -32.50 3.48 -24.79
N VAL A 702 -31.32 2.96 -25.13
CA VAL A 702 -30.21 2.69 -24.22
C VAL A 702 -28.90 3.09 -24.88
N GLN A 703 -27.80 3.12 -24.13
CA GLN A 703 -26.50 3.38 -24.74
C GLN A 703 -26.15 2.28 -25.75
N TRP A 704 -26.19 1.00 -25.35
CA TRP A 704 -25.89 -0.13 -26.24
C TRP A 704 -26.92 -1.27 -26.09
N PRO A 705 -27.84 -1.48 -27.07
CA PRO A 705 -28.95 -2.45 -26.96
C PRO A 705 -28.56 -3.92 -27.16
N ARG A 706 -27.42 -4.17 -27.84
CA ARG A 706 -26.86 -5.50 -28.18
C ARG A 706 -27.73 -6.35 -29.12
N ASN A 707 -27.19 -7.47 -29.58
CA ASN A 707 -27.87 -8.43 -30.45
C ASN A 707 -28.93 -9.21 -29.65
N SER A 708 -30.13 -9.39 -30.18
CA SER A 708 -31.21 -10.12 -29.52
C SER A 708 -30.91 -11.62 -29.31
N GLN A 709 -30.08 -12.23 -30.15
CA GLN A 709 -29.76 -13.67 -30.10
C GLN A 709 -29.03 -14.08 -28.82
N ILE A 710 -28.33 -13.17 -28.14
CA ILE A 710 -27.62 -13.47 -26.89
C ILE A 710 -28.58 -13.69 -25.71
N TYR A 711 -29.86 -13.34 -25.89
CA TYR A 711 -30.93 -13.44 -24.90
C TYR A 711 -31.81 -14.68 -25.09
N GLU A 712 -31.48 -15.56 -26.04
CA GLU A 712 -32.27 -16.75 -26.38
C GLU A 712 -31.61 -18.04 -25.81
N PRO A 713 -32.40 -19.00 -25.32
CA PRO A 713 -31.89 -20.23 -24.69
C PRO A 713 -31.55 -21.34 -25.69
N PRO A 714 -30.81 -22.39 -25.26
CA PRO A 714 -30.16 -22.52 -23.96
C PRO A 714 -28.92 -21.63 -23.86
N MET A 715 -28.73 -20.98 -22.72
CA MET A 715 -27.61 -20.07 -22.52
C MET A 715 -27.04 -20.16 -21.12
N LEU A 716 -25.72 -20.23 -21.01
CA LEU A 716 -25.03 -20.09 -19.74
C LEU A 716 -24.80 -18.61 -19.47
N LEU A 717 -25.40 -18.09 -18.39
CA LEU A 717 -25.22 -16.72 -17.96
C LEU A 717 -24.07 -16.65 -16.95
N VAL A 718 -23.13 -15.75 -17.18
CA VAL A 718 -21.93 -15.57 -16.35
C VAL A 718 -21.90 -14.14 -15.83
N LYS A 719 -21.99 -13.99 -14.50
CA LYS A 719 -21.91 -12.69 -13.85
C LYS A 719 -20.46 -12.19 -13.87
N LYS A 720 -20.28 -10.90 -14.15
CA LYS A 720 -18.98 -10.24 -14.11
C LYS A 720 -18.42 -10.11 -12.68
N GLY A 721 -19.30 -9.90 -11.70
CA GLY A 721 -18.93 -9.86 -10.29
C GLY A 721 -18.82 -11.26 -9.69
N VAL A 722 -17.89 -11.41 -8.74
CA VAL A 722 -17.70 -12.65 -7.98
C VAL A 722 -18.40 -12.58 -6.62
N ASP A 723 -18.46 -13.71 -5.94
CA ASP A 723 -18.94 -13.79 -4.56
C ASP A 723 -17.86 -13.37 -3.54
N GLU A 724 -18.10 -13.66 -2.26
CA GLU A 724 -17.16 -13.32 -1.21
C GLU A 724 -15.89 -14.18 -1.19
N ASN A 725 -15.88 -15.38 -1.74
CA ASN A 725 -14.69 -16.22 -1.82
C ASN A 725 -14.08 -16.20 -3.23
N PHE A 726 -14.33 -15.12 -3.98
CA PHE A 726 -13.89 -14.90 -5.37
C PHE A 726 -14.30 -16.00 -6.35
N ARG A 727 -15.32 -16.78 -6.01
CA ARG A 727 -15.97 -17.73 -6.91
C ARG A 727 -16.87 -16.97 -7.86
N ILE A 728 -16.85 -17.39 -9.12
CA ILE A 728 -17.73 -16.81 -10.13
C ILE A 728 -19.18 -17.25 -9.87
N ILE A 729 -20.13 -16.48 -10.40
CA ILE A 729 -21.55 -16.81 -10.37
C ILE A 729 -21.97 -17.07 -11.81
N ALA A 730 -22.15 -18.34 -12.14
CA ALA A 730 -22.67 -18.78 -13.42
C ALA A 730 -23.91 -19.66 -13.25
N GLY A 731 -24.90 -19.46 -14.11
CA GLY A 731 -26.19 -20.13 -14.06
C GLY A 731 -26.76 -20.38 -15.45
N LEU A 732 -27.20 -21.61 -15.72
CA LEU A 732 -27.85 -21.99 -16.97
C LEU A 732 -29.30 -21.49 -17.05
N SER A 733 -29.66 -20.85 -18.16
CA SER A 733 -31.04 -20.48 -18.47
C SER A 733 -31.57 -21.23 -19.68
N LEU A 734 -32.72 -21.87 -19.50
CA LEU A 734 -33.52 -22.50 -20.56
C LEU A 734 -34.70 -21.62 -21.01
N LYS A 735 -34.76 -20.36 -20.55
CA LYS A 735 -35.77 -19.37 -20.95
C LYS A 735 -35.11 -18.13 -21.54
N SER A 736 -35.79 -17.51 -22.50
CA SER A 736 -35.37 -16.22 -23.06
C SER A 736 -35.50 -15.12 -22.00
N MET A 737 -34.47 -14.29 -21.84
CA MET A 737 -34.48 -13.17 -20.91
C MET A 737 -33.44 -12.10 -21.26
N VAL A 738 -33.78 -10.86 -20.98
CA VAL A 738 -32.90 -9.70 -21.13
C VAL A 738 -32.06 -9.53 -19.86
N PHE A 739 -30.81 -9.11 -20.02
CA PHE A 739 -29.90 -8.80 -18.91
C PHE A 739 -28.96 -7.66 -19.29
N THR A 740 -28.34 -7.04 -18.28
CA THR A 740 -27.42 -5.92 -18.47
C THR A 740 -25.99 -6.39 -18.75
N ASP A 741 -25.12 -5.44 -19.10
CA ASP A 741 -23.68 -5.62 -19.33
C ASP A 741 -22.87 -6.11 -18.11
N THR A 742 -23.52 -6.35 -16.98
CA THR A 742 -22.95 -7.07 -15.83
C THR A 742 -22.99 -8.60 -15.99
N ILE A 743 -23.66 -9.10 -17.03
CA ILE A 743 -23.77 -10.52 -17.38
C ILE A 743 -23.25 -10.73 -18.81
N THR A 744 -22.48 -11.80 -18.98
CA THR A 744 -22.09 -12.34 -20.29
C THR A 744 -22.88 -13.63 -20.53
N SER A 745 -23.54 -13.74 -21.67
CA SER A 745 -24.19 -14.97 -22.10
C SER A 745 -23.27 -15.76 -23.03
N ILE A 746 -23.27 -17.08 -22.84
CA ILE A 746 -22.75 -18.07 -23.77
C ILE A 746 -23.98 -18.83 -24.29
N ALA A 747 -24.54 -18.37 -25.39
CA ALA A 747 -25.73 -18.94 -26.00
C ALA A 747 -25.36 -20.07 -26.96
N ASP A 748 -26.07 -21.18 -26.85
CA ASP A 748 -26.00 -22.30 -27.79
C ASP A 748 -26.84 -21.98 -29.04
N VAL A 749 -26.16 -21.85 -30.17
CA VAL A 749 -26.77 -21.44 -31.45
C VAL A 749 -27.61 -22.56 -32.04
N GLN A 750 -27.26 -23.82 -31.78
CA GLN A 750 -27.89 -25.00 -32.39
C GLN A 750 -28.86 -25.73 -31.46
N GLY A 751 -28.81 -25.43 -30.15
CA GLY A 751 -29.62 -26.08 -29.12
C GLY A 751 -29.17 -27.50 -28.76
N ASN A 752 -27.94 -27.90 -29.12
CA ASN A 752 -27.40 -29.25 -28.92
C ASN A 752 -26.10 -29.29 -28.08
N GLN A 753 -25.72 -28.19 -27.44
CA GLN A 753 -24.50 -28.02 -26.63
C GLN A 753 -24.77 -27.98 -25.12
N LEU A 754 -25.93 -28.48 -24.67
CA LEU A 754 -26.35 -28.40 -23.27
C LEU A 754 -25.34 -29.03 -22.29
N HIS A 755 -24.80 -30.21 -22.62
CA HIS A 755 -23.78 -30.88 -21.81
C HIS A 755 -22.47 -30.08 -21.76
N THR A 756 -22.09 -29.47 -22.89
CA THR A 756 -20.92 -28.57 -22.96
C THR A 756 -21.11 -27.36 -22.05
N LEU A 757 -22.29 -26.72 -22.08
CA LEU A 757 -22.61 -25.58 -21.21
C LEU A 757 -22.57 -25.96 -19.73
N ARG A 758 -23.14 -27.11 -19.35
CA ARG A 758 -23.12 -27.63 -17.96
C ARG A 758 -21.72 -28.00 -17.49
N ASN A 759 -20.93 -28.60 -18.36
CA ASN A 759 -19.53 -28.88 -18.06
C ASN A 759 -18.76 -27.56 -17.78
N ILE A 760 -18.95 -26.52 -18.60
CA ILE A 760 -18.37 -25.19 -18.38
C ILE A 760 -18.90 -24.55 -17.09
N GLU A 761 -20.20 -24.66 -16.80
CA GLU A 761 -20.81 -24.17 -15.56
C GLU A 761 -20.21 -24.85 -14.32
N GLY A 762 -20.00 -26.16 -14.39
CA GLY A 762 -19.33 -26.94 -13.34
C GLY A 762 -17.90 -26.48 -13.09
N LEU A 763 -17.13 -26.28 -14.17
CA LEU A 763 -15.77 -25.74 -14.07
C LEU A 763 -15.77 -24.34 -13.44
N PHE A 764 -16.61 -23.43 -13.94
CA PHE A 764 -16.70 -22.05 -13.45
C PHE A 764 -16.98 -21.96 -11.95
N ASN A 765 -17.92 -22.74 -11.43
CA ASN A 765 -18.30 -22.68 -10.01
C ASN A 765 -17.41 -23.55 -9.07
N SER A 766 -16.29 -24.09 -9.56
CA SER A 766 -15.35 -24.92 -8.77
C SER A 766 -14.31 -24.10 -7.99
N ASN A 767 -13.76 -24.70 -6.92
CA ASN A 767 -12.70 -24.09 -6.10
C ASN A 767 -11.38 -23.97 -6.88
N LEU A 768 -11.07 -24.93 -7.75
CA LEU A 768 -9.89 -24.86 -8.61
C LEU A 768 -9.95 -23.66 -9.59
N PHE A 769 -11.14 -23.36 -10.11
CA PHE A 769 -11.32 -22.19 -10.96
C PHE A 769 -11.11 -20.89 -10.18
N ALA A 770 -11.66 -20.77 -8.97
CA ALA A 770 -11.43 -19.61 -8.10
C ALA A 770 -9.93 -19.43 -7.77
N TYR A 771 -9.23 -20.52 -7.44
CA TYR A 771 -7.78 -20.54 -7.23
C TYR A 771 -7.01 -20.05 -8.46
N PHE A 772 -7.36 -20.56 -9.66
CA PHE A 772 -6.72 -20.13 -10.90
C PHE A 772 -6.93 -18.64 -11.15
N GLN A 773 -8.15 -18.15 -10.99
CA GLN A 773 -8.49 -16.73 -11.21
C GLN A 773 -7.79 -15.81 -10.21
N LEU A 774 -7.68 -16.20 -8.93
CA LEU A 774 -6.88 -15.45 -7.95
C LEU A 774 -5.43 -15.25 -8.41
N ASN A 775 -4.87 -16.25 -9.09
CA ASN A 775 -3.49 -16.27 -9.54
C ASN A 775 -3.26 -15.72 -10.95
N THR A 776 -4.29 -15.55 -11.79
CA THR A 776 -4.12 -15.13 -13.19
C THR A 776 -4.97 -13.93 -13.61
N SER A 777 -6.07 -13.63 -12.91
CA SER A 777 -6.97 -12.53 -13.26
C SER A 777 -6.31 -11.18 -13.10
N SER A 778 -6.64 -10.23 -13.98
CA SER A 778 -6.12 -8.86 -13.92
C SER A 778 -6.74 -7.99 -12.80
N THR A 779 -7.77 -8.47 -12.09
CA THR A 779 -8.56 -7.66 -11.14
C THR A 779 -8.84 -8.32 -9.80
N ILE A 780 -8.92 -9.65 -9.72
CA ILE A 780 -9.22 -10.37 -8.48
C ILE A 780 -8.11 -10.18 -7.45
N GLY A 781 -8.52 -9.75 -6.25
CA GLY A 781 -7.63 -9.37 -5.15
C GLY A 781 -6.89 -8.05 -5.39
N VAL A 782 -7.00 -7.44 -6.56
CA VAL A 782 -6.23 -6.27 -6.97
C VAL A 782 -7.05 -4.98 -6.93
N GLU A 783 -8.28 -4.94 -7.41
CA GLU A 783 -9.04 -3.69 -7.51
C GLU A 783 -10.52 -3.89 -7.18
N ARG A 784 -11.37 -4.04 -8.22
CA ARG A 784 -12.77 -4.42 -8.09
C ARG A 784 -12.84 -5.92 -8.28
N GLU A 785 -13.57 -6.59 -7.40
CA GLU A 785 -13.75 -8.05 -7.43
C GLU A 785 -14.73 -8.41 -8.56
N GLN A 786 -14.18 -8.41 -9.77
CA GLN A 786 -14.82 -8.70 -11.03
C GLN A 786 -13.83 -9.47 -11.89
N ILE A 787 -14.32 -10.30 -12.81
CA ILE A 787 -13.50 -11.03 -13.77
C ILE A 787 -13.89 -10.57 -15.18
N PHE A 788 -12.89 -10.25 -16.00
CA PHE A 788 -13.11 -9.95 -17.41
C PHE A 788 -13.19 -11.23 -18.23
N GLN A 789 -13.94 -11.19 -19.33
CA GLN A 789 -14.21 -12.34 -20.17
C GLN A 789 -12.94 -13.05 -20.65
N GLU A 790 -11.91 -12.27 -20.99
CA GLU A 790 -10.61 -12.79 -21.42
C GLU A 790 -9.92 -13.60 -20.32
N ASP A 791 -10.05 -13.18 -19.06
CA ASP A 791 -9.51 -13.90 -17.89
C ASP A 791 -10.37 -15.13 -17.57
N THR A 792 -11.71 -15.00 -17.62
CA THR A 792 -12.66 -16.12 -17.37
C THR A 792 -12.41 -17.28 -18.31
N PHE A 793 -12.23 -17.01 -19.61
CA PHE A 793 -12.11 -18.05 -20.63
C PHE A 793 -10.68 -18.56 -20.84
N ALA A 794 -9.72 -18.05 -20.08
CA ALA A 794 -8.33 -18.50 -20.10
C ALA A 794 -8.06 -19.72 -19.18
N PHE A 795 -9.11 -20.31 -18.59
CA PHE A 795 -9.00 -21.57 -17.86
C PHE A 795 -8.90 -22.76 -18.84
N PRO A 796 -8.05 -23.77 -18.57
CA PRO A 796 -7.97 -25.00 -19.36
C PRO A 796 -9.32 -25.69 -19.51
N TYR A 797 -9.53 -26.42 -20.59
CA TYR A 797 -10.81 -27.10 -20.83
C TYR A 797 -10.62 -28.58 -21.13
N THR A 798 -11.30 -29.41 -20.34
CA THR A 798 -11.46 -30.85 -20.54
C THR A 798 -12.93 -31.19 -20.35
N PHE A 799 -13.54 -31.85 -21.33
CA PHE A 799 -14.92 -32.30 -21.20
C PHE A 799 -15.02 -33.54 -20.29
N SER A 800 -16.00 -33.53 -19.40
CA SER A 800 -16.41 -34.66 -18.57
C SER A 800 -17.92 -34.74 -18.54
N GLU A 801 -18.43 -35.89 -18.97
CA GLU A 801 -19.85 -36.22 -18.89
C GLU A 801 -20.32 -36.30 -17.44
N ASN A 802 -19.48 -36.83 -16.53
CA ASN A 802 -19.80 -36.90 -15.11
C ASN A 802 -19.93 -35.50 -14.48
N LEU A 803 -19.01 -34.58 -14.81
CA LEU A 803 -19.10 -33.19 -14.34
C LEU A 803 -20.39 -32.50 -14.85
N SER A 804 -20.76 -32.74 -16.11
CA SER A 804 -22.02 -32.25 -16.68
C SER A 804 -23.25 -32.77 -15.92
N GLN A 805 -23.25 -34.06 -15.56
CA GLN A 805 -24.34 -34.68 -14.80
C GLN A 805 -24.41 -34.17 -13.36
N ILE A 806 -23.27 -33.97 -12.69
CA ILE A 806 -23.24 -33.38 -11.34
C ILE A 806 -23.79 -31.95 -11.37
N ALA A 807 -23.40 -31.14 -12.37
CA ALA A 807 -23.94 -29.79 -12.55
C ALA A 807 -25.46 -29.81 -12.70
N GLU A 808 -26.00 -30.69 -13.54
CA GLU A 808 -27.46 -30.87 -13.69
C GLU A 808 -28.15 -31.24 -12.38
N GLN A 809 -27.59 -32.17 -11.60
CA GLN A 809 -28.16 -32.58 -10.31
C GLN A 809 -28.18 -31.42 -9.29
N ILE A 810 -27.15 -30.57 -9.30
CA ILE A 810 -27.12 -29.36 -8.47
C ILE A 810 -28.20 -28.39 -8.92
N GLU A 811 -28.29 -28.10 -10.23
CA GLU A 811 -29.34 -27.24 -10.79
C GLU A 811 -30.75 -27.72 -10.37
N ASP A 812 -31.02 -29.02 -10.50
CA ASP A 812 -32.33 -29.61 -10.20
C ASP A 812 -32.68 -29.53 -8.71
N LYS A 813 -31.70 -29.79 -7.82
CA LYS A 813 -31.92 -29.62 -6.38
C LYS A 813 -32.20 -28.17 -6.01
N LEU A 814 -31.49 -27.21 -6.61
CA LEU A 814 -31.70 -25.79 -6.34
C LEU A 814 -33.06 -25.31 -6.88
N LYS A 815 -33.46 -25.74 -8.09
CA LYS A 815 -34.77 -25.43 -8.69
C LYS A 815 -35.95 -26.00 -7.90
N ALA A 816 -35.74 -27.11 -7.18
CA ALA A 816 -36.78 -27.74 -6.36
C ALA A 816 -37.08 -26.99 -5.05
N ILE A 817 -36.26 -26.00 -4.67
CA ILE A 817 -36.43 -25.23 -3.43
C ILE A 817 -37.17 -23.92 -3.73
N ASP A 818 -38.17 -23.60 -2.91
CA ASP A 818 -38.96 -22.37 -3.05
C ASP A 818 -38.20 -21.17 -2.47
N GLY A 819 -37.43 -20.49 -3.33
CA GLY A 819 -36.74 -19.24 -2.99
C GLY A 819 -35.37 -19.05 -3.68
N PRO A 820 -34.75 -17.86 -3.53
CA PRO A 820 -33.43 -17.58 -4.07
C PRO A 820 -32.34 -18.24 -3.21
N VAL A 821 -32.06 -19.52 -3.47
CA VAL A 821 -31.03 -20.28 -2.74
C VAL A 821 -29.67 -20.08 -3.37
N ASN A 822 -28.74 -19.48 -2.61
CA ASN A 822 -27.34 -19.40 -2.99
C ASN A 822 -26.62 -20.69 -2.56
N LEU A 823 -26.17 -21.50 -3.53
CA LEU A 823 -25.39 -22.72 -3.31
C LEU A 823 -24.27 -22.53 -2.28
N TYR A 824 -23.44 -21.51 -2.48
CA TYR A 824 -22.25 -21.29 -1.65
C TYR A 824 -22.61 -21.02 -0.19
N ASN A 825 -23.67 -20.24 0.06
CA ASN A 825 -24.15 -19.98 1.42
C ASN A 825 -24.63 -21.27 2.11
N VAL A 826 -25.26 -22.18 1.37
CA VAL A 826 -25.73 -23.48 1.88
C VAL A 826 -24.54 -24.39 2.20
N VAL A 827 -23.54 -24.44 1.33
CA VAL A 827 -22.32 -25.24 1.54
C VAL A 827 -21.58 -24.79 2.80
N GLU A 828 -21.49 -23.48 3.03
CA GLU A 828 -20.71 -22.91 4.13
C GLU A 828 -21.47 -22.87 5.46
N ASN A 829 -22.77 -22.55 5.43
CA ASN A 829 -23.56 -22.30 6.64
C ASN A 829 -24.60 -23.40 6.93
N GLY A 830 -24.82 -24.32 6.00
CA GLY A 830 -25.81 -25.40 6.12
C GLY A 830 -27.25 -24.93 5.90
N ALA A 831 -28.16 -25.49 6.70
CA ALA A 831 -29.59 -25.20 6.64
C ALA A 831 -29.90 -23.72 6.88
N ASN A 832 -30.97 -23.22 6.26
CA ASN A 832 -31.40 -21.83 6.39
C ASN A 832 -32.93 -21.71 6.24
N LEU A 833 -33.45 -20.48 6.16
CA LEU A 833 -34.89 -20.19 6.04
C LEU A 833 -35.60 -20.95 4.89
N PHE A 834 -34.88 -21.24 3.80
CA PHE A 834 -35.43 -21.88 2.60
C PHE A 834 -34.98 -23.34 2.44
N VAL A 835 -33.93 -23.76 3.15
CA VAL A 835 -33.25 -25.04 2.93
C VAL A 835 -33.24 -25.87 4.20
N SER A 836 -33.84 -27.06 4.18
CA SER A 836 -33.79 -28.01 5.29
C SER A 836 -32.38 -28.58 5.47
N ALA A 837 -32.09 -29.19 6.64
CA ALA A 837 -30.79 -29.82 6.88
C ALA A 837 -30.47 -30.93 5.87
N GLU A 838 -31.44 -31.79 5.54
CA GLU A 838 -31.27 -32.85 4.55
C GLU A 838 -31.00 -32.30 3.14
N GLN A 839 -31.71 -31.23 2.75
CA GLN A 839 -31.47 -30.56 1.47
C GLN A 839 -30.08 -29.93 1.44
N ALA A 840 -29.67 -29.27 2.53
CA ALA A 840 -28.36 -28.65 2.65
C ALA A 840 -27.24 -29.68 2.54
N ASP A 841 -27.35 -30.81 3.26
CA ASP A 841 -26.37 -31.90 3.18
C ASP A 841 -26.30 -32.51 1.78
N GLY A 842 -27.46 -32.73 1.14
CA GLY A 842 -27.53 -33.23 -0.24
C GLY A 842 -26.87 -32.29 -1.26
N ILE A 843 -27.05 -30.97 -1.10
CA ILE A 843 -26.41 -29.95 -1.93
C ILE A 843 -24.91 -29.91 -1.68
N LYS A 844 -24.49 -29.94 -0.41
CA LYS A 844 -23.09 -29.94 0.01
C LYS A 844 -22.34 -31.15 -0.56
N ASN A 845 -22.90 -32.34 -0.46
CA ASN A 845 -22.31 -33.57 -0.99
C ASN A 845 -22.11 -33.50 -2.52
N LEU A 846 -23.07 -32.92 -3.25
CA LEU A 846 -22.91 -32.74 -4.71
C LEU A 846 -21.83 -31.71 -5.03
N TYR A 847 -21.71 -30.64 -4.25
CA TYR A 847 -20.65 -29.65 -4.44
C TYR A 847 -19.26 -30.20 -4.12
N GLU A 848 -19.15 -31.05 -3.09
CA GLU A 848 -17.92 -31.80 -2.80
C GLU A 848 -17.58 -32.78 -3.93
N ALA A 849 -18.57 -33.51 -4.45
CA ALA A 849 -18.40 -34.40 -5.60
C ALA A 849 -17.97 -33.64 -6.86
N LEU A 850 -18.54 -32.45 -7.11
CA LEU A 850 -18.14 -31.56 -8.20
C LEU A 850 -16.67 -31.17 -8.11
N ASN A 851 -16.21 -30.72 -6.93
CA ASN A 851 -14.81 -30.35 -6.73
C ASN A 851 -13.87 -31.56 -6.79
N SER A 852 -14.31 -32.74 -6.34
CA SER A 852 -13.54 -33.99 -6.49
C SER A 852 -13.36 -34.35 -7.97
N GLU A 853 -14.45 -34.33 -8.76
CA GLU A 853 -14.41 -34.58 -10.20
C GLU A 853 -13.51 -33.57 -10.92
N VAL A 854 -13.59 -32.29 -10.58
CA VAL A 854 -12.69 -31.27 -11.14
C VAL A 854 -11.23 -31.56 -10.76
N ASN A 855 -10.95 -31.90 -9.52
CA ASN A 855 -9.58 -32.25 -9.10
C ASN A 855 -9.04 -33.48 -9.85
N GLU A 856 -9.86 -34.50 -10.06
CA GLU A 856 -9.51 -35.69 -10.85
C GLU A 856 -9.26 -35.33 -12.32
N LEU A 857 -10.11 -34.51 -12.94
CA LEU A 857 -9.94 -34.06 -14.33
C LEU A 857 -8.65 -33.29 -14.59
N TYR A 858 -8.13 -32.61 -13.56
CA TYR A 858 -6.89 -31.82 -13.65
C TYR A 858 -5.70 -32.45 -12.94
N ASP A 859 -5.80 -33.74 -12.55
CA ASP A 859 -4.78 -34.49 -11.82
C ASP A 859 -4.20 -33.71 -10.62
N VAL A 860 -5.08 -33.07 -9.84
CA VAL A 860 -4.69 -32.23 -8.70
C VAL A 860 -4.16 -33.13 -7.58
N ASN A 861 -2.87 -32.99 -7.25
CA ASN A 861 -2.24 -33.77 -6.19
C ASN A 861 -2.40 -33.13 -4.80
N ASP A 862 -1.99 -33.83 -3.74
CA ASP A 862 -2.12 -33.36 -2.35
C ASP A 862 -1.47 -31.99 -2.07
N VAL A 863 -0.37 -31.66 -2.75
CA VAL A 863 0.29 -30.34 -2.61
C VAL A 863 -0.57 -29.26 -3.25
N GLU A 864 -1.06 -29.51 -4.45
CA GLU A 864 -1.88 -28.59 -5.22
C GLU A 864 -3.26 -28.39 -4.56
N ALA A 865 -3.88 -29.46 -4.05
CA ALA A 865 -5.11 -29.38 -3.26
C ALA A 865 -4.91 -28.52 -2.00
N ALA A 866 -3.77 -28.67 -1.31
CA ALA A 866 -3.45 -27.82 -0.17
C ALA A 866 -3.26 -26.34 -0.55
N LEU A 867 -2.77 -26.03 -1.76
CA LEU A 867 -2.66 -24.66 -2.27
C LEU A 867 -4.04 -24.04 -2.58
N VAL A 868 -4.95 -24.83 -3.16
CA VAL A 868 -6.35 -24.41 -3.39
C VAL A 868 -7.02 -24.10 -2.05
N ASP A 869 -6.88 -25.00 -1.07
CA ASP A 869 -7.39 -24.82 0.29
C ASP A 869 -6.78 -23.59 0.99
N TYR A 870 -5.47 -23.37 0.84
CA TYR A 870 -4.81 -22.17 1.39
C TYR A 870 -5.29 -20.87 0.73
N ALA A 871 -5.61 -20.89 -0.56
CA ALA A 871 -6.17 -19.73 -1.23
C ALA A 871 -7.54 -19.37 -0.64
N GLU A 872 -8.42 -20.36 -0.50
CA GLU A 872 -9.79 -20.22 0.01
C GLU A 872 -9.82 -19.81 1.49
N ASN A 873 -9.06 -20.52 2.34
CA ASN A 873 -9.20 -20.40 3.79
C ASN A 873 -8.23 -19.40 4.44
N ILE A 874 -7.18 -18.98 3.73
CA ILE A 874 -6.18 -18.04 4.26
C ILE A 874 -6.01 -16.82 3.36
N THR A 875 -5.71 -17.01 2.07
CA THR A 875 -5.29 -15.91 1.20
C THR A 875 -6.44 -14.94 0.90
N ILE A 876 -7.62 -15.45 0.53
CA ILE A 876 -8.80 -14.62 0.23
C ILE A 876 -9.30 -13.88 1.49
N PRO A 877 -9.46 -14.55 2.66
CA PRO A 877 -9.74 -13.86 3.92
C PRO A 877 -8.71 -12.78 4.28
N LEU A 878 -7.41 -13.03 4.02
CA LEU A 878 -6.35 -12.05 4.24
C LEU A 878 -6.49 -10.81 3.34
N ILE A 879 -6.79 -10.99 2.05
CA ILE A 879 -7.05 -9.89 1.09
C ILE A 879 -8.24 -9.04 1.55
N LYS A 880 -9.22 -9.68 2.19
CA LYS A 880 -10.40 -9.02 2.76
C LYS A 880 -10.17 -8.40 4.12
N ASN A 881 -8.98 -8.56 4.68
CA ASN A 881 -8.63 -8.14 6.03
C ASN A 881 -9.55 -8.77 7.10
N ASP A 882 -9.94 -10.04 6.92
CA ASP A 882 -10.69 -10.80 7.91
C ASP A 882 -9.78 -11.16 9.09
N GLN A 883 -10.21 -10.86 10.32
CA GLN A 883 -9.43 -11.15 11.52
C GLN A 883 -9.23 -12.65 11.78
N LYS A 884 -10.04 -13.53 11.17
CA LYS A 884 -9.93 -14.99 11.34
C LYS A 884 -8.55 -15.53 10.98
N VAL A 885 -7.82 -14.92 10.04
CA VAL A 885 -6.48 -15.40 9.61
C VAL A 885 -5.39 -15.18 10.66
N TYR A 886 -5.59 -14.22 11.57
CA TYR A 886 -4.67 -13.92 12.67
C TYR A 886 -5.04 -14.67 13.96
N GLN A 887 -6.02 -15.59 13.90
CA GLN A 887 -6.32 -16.45 15.04
C GLN A 887 -5.14 -17.37 15.36
N LYS A 888 -5.02 -17.73 16.64
CA LYS A 888 -3.92 -18.56 17.10
C LYS A 888 -4.05 -19.98 16.56
N ALA A 889 -2.99 -20.50 15.94
CA ALA A 889 -2.92 -21.88 15.48
C ALA A 889 -3.13 -22.86 16.65
N SER A 890 -2.66 -22.50 17.84
CA SER A 890 -2.85 -23.29 19.06
C SER A 890 -4.31 -23.42 19.52
N HIS A 891 -5.22 -22.53 19.10
CA HIS A 891 -6.65 -22.68 19.40
C HIS A 891 -7.30 -23.81 18.59
N LYS A 892 -6.68 -24.22 17.47
CA LYS A 892 -7.11 -25.33 16.62
C LYS A 892 -5.98 -26.34 16.48
N VAL A 893 -5.74 -27.14 17.52
CA VAL A 893 -4.66 -28.14 17.58
C VAL A 893 -4.63 -29.06 16.34
N GLY A 894 -5.78 -29.32 15.71
CA GLY A 894 -5.87 -30.06 14.44
C GLY A 894 -5.02 -29.47 13.29
N PHE A 895 -4.90 -28.14 13.20
CA PHE A 895 -4.07 -27.47 12.19
C PHE A 895 -2.58 -27.83 12.35
N LEU A 896 -2.09 -27.75 13.59
CA LEU A 896 -0.71 -28.11 13.92
C LEU A 896 -0.43 -29.60 13.66
N LYS A 897 -1.41 -30.48 13.93
CA LYS A 897 -1.29 -31.91 13.61
C LYS A 897 -1.21 -32.17 12.11
N GLN A 898 -2.03 -31.49 11.31
CA GLN A 898 -2.00 -31.63 9.84
C GLN A 898 -0.66 -31.17 9.26
N TYR A 899 -0.14 -30.03 9.72
CA TYR A 899 1.19 -29.55 9.35
C TYR A 899 2.26 -30.60 9.71
N ALA A 900 2.26 -31.10 10.95
CA ALA A 900 3.23 -32.08 11.41
C ALA A 900 3.13 -33.41 10.63
N ALA A 901 1.93 -33.84 10.28
CA ALA A 901 1.70 -35.08 9.54
C ALA A 901 2.39 -35.10 8.17
N ILE A 902 2.50 -33.96 7.48
CA ILE A 902 3.21 -33.85 6.19
C ILE A 902 4.70 -34.20 6.35
N PHE A 903 5.34 -33.65 7.39
CA PHE A 903 6.72 -33.97 7.72
C PHE A 903 6.89 -35.42 8.17
N PHE A 904 5.99 -35.90 9.03
CA PHE A 904 6.01 -37.28 9.50
C PHE A 904 5.86 -38.28 8.35
N ASN A 905 4.96 -38.02 7.41
CA ASN A 905 4.76 -38.88 6.24
C ASN A 905 5.99 -38.91 5.32
N HIS A 906 6.76 -37.82 5.25
CA HIS A 906 7.99 -37.77 4.49
C HIS A 906 9.16 -38.46 5.21
N PHE A 907 9.53 -37.98 6.39
CA PHE A 907 10.69 -38.45 7.13
C PHE A 907 10.46 -39.80 7.82
N GLY A 908 9.22 -40.10 8.21
CA GLY A 908 8.85 -41.41 8.74
C GLY A 908 9.11 -42.53 7.74
N LYS A 909 8.89 -42.32 6.43
CA LYS A 909 9.26 -43.30 5.38
C LYS A 909 10.78 -43.52 5.28
N ILE A 910 11.58 -42.54 5.70
CA ILE A 910 13.04 -42.59 5.65
C ILE A 910 13.60 -43.30 6.88
N PHE A 911 13.11 -42.97 8.09
CA PHE A 911 13.70 -43.40 9.35
C PHE A 911 12.97 -44.57 10.02
N ASN A 912 11.63 -44.65 9.96
CA ASN A 912 10.87 -45.63 10.75
C ASN A 912 11.16 -47.07 10.30
N GLY A 913 11.63 -47.90 11.23
CA GLY A 913 11.84 -49.34 11.00
C GLY A 913 13.17 -49.69 10.34
N ARG A 914 14.05 -48.72 10.11
CA ARG A 914 15.44 -48.95 9.68
C ARG A 914 16.38 -48.77 10.87
N ASN A 915 17.21 -49.78 11.15
CA ASN A 915 18.26 -49.75 12.17
C ASN A 915 17.80 -49.33 13.60
N GLY A 916 16.54 -49.56 13.97
CA GLY A 916 16.01 -49.19 15.29
C GLY A 916 15.70 -47.70 15.47
N HIS A 917 15.74 -46.91 14.39
CA HIS A 917 15.36 -45.51 14.43
C HIS A 917 13.86 -45.30 14.17
N TYR A 918 13.32 -44.26 14.78
CA TYR A 918 11.95 -43.79 14.63
C TYR A 918 11.95 -42.26 14.53
N PHE A 919 10.96 -41.70 13.86
CA PHE A 919 10.78 -40.26 13.73
C PHE A 919 9.59 -39.83 14.58
N GLU A 920 9.78 -38.80 15.38
CA GLU A 920 8.71 -38.19 16.18
C GLU A 920 8.73 -36.67 16.02
N ILE A 921 7.59 -36.03 16.30
CA ILE A 921 7.43 -34.59 16.20
C ILE A 921 6.81 -34.08 17.50
N GLU A 922 7.40 -33.04 18.08
CA GLU A 922 6.90 -32.37 19.26
C GLU A 922 6.65 -30.90 18.93
N ALA A 923 5.41 -30.43 19.05
CA ALA A 923 5.08 -29.02 18.96
C ALA A 923 4.92 -28.44 20.37
N ARG A 924 5.73 -27.44 20.69
CA ARG A 924 5.62 -26.62 21.89
C ARG A 924 5.12 -25.24 21.51
N TYR A 925 4.14 -24.70 22.22
CA TYR A 925 3.61 -23.38 21.89
C TYR A 925 3.31 -22.54 23.11
N ASN A 926 3.35 -21.24 22.92
CA ASN A 926 2.80 -20.27 23.87
C ASN A 926 1.85 -19.32 23.13
N ARG A 927 1.43 -18.24 23.81
CA ARG A 927 0.48 -17.29 23.22
C ARG A 927 0.99 -16.54 21.99
N PHE A 928 2.29 -16.61 21.65
CA PHE A 928 2.93 -15.83 20.58
C PHE A 928 3.59 -16.69 19.50
N PHE A 929 4.24 -17.79 19.87
CA PHE A 929 5.01 -18.64 18.94
C PHE A 929 4.65 -20.11 19.09
N VAL A 930 4.88 -20.85 18.01
CA VAL A 930 4.91 -22.30 18.00
C VAL A 930 6.32 -22.72 17.58
N CYS A 931 6.89 -23.66 18.33
CA CYS A 931 8.15 -24.34 18.05
C CYS A 931 7.82 -25.79 17.73
N MET A 932 8.10 -26.22 16.50
CA MET A 932 7.94 -27.60 16.08
C MET A 932 9.31 -28.26 16.00
N ILE A 933 9.48 -29.32 16.78
CA ILE A 933 10.71 -30.06 16.98
C ILE A 933 10.56 -31.42 16.30
N PHE A 934 11.47 -31.74 15.41
CA PHE A 934 11.46 -32.95 14.60
C PHE A 934 12.65 -33.81 15.02
N LYS A 935 12.41 -35.01 15.55
CA LYS A 935 13.43 -35.84 16.22
C LYS A 935 13.55 -37.21 15.59
N VAL A 936 14.77 -37.70 15.46
CA VAL A 936 15.07 -39.11 15.21
C VAL A 936 15.44 -39.75 16.55
N VAL A 937 14.66 -40.75 16.97
CA VAL A 937 14.81 -41.44 18.26
C VAL A 937 15.09 -42.93 18.06
N ASN A 938 15.75 -43.56 19.05
CA ASN A 938 16.17 -44.96 18.97
C ASN A 938 15.19 -45.94 19.65
N GLN A 939 14.06 -45.43 20.15
CA GLN A 939 13.01 -46.22 20.79
C GLN A 939 11.68 -45.89 20.12
N ARG A 940 10.83 -46.90 19.91
CA ARG A 940 9.53 -46.70 19.28
C ARG A 940 8.66 -45.84 20.21
N PRO A 941 8.26 -44.62 19.80
CA PRO A 941 7.44 -43.77 20.65
C PRO A 941 6.00 -44.30 20.70
N GLN A 942 5.30 -44.00 21.80
CA GLN A 942 3.88 -44.37 21.95
C GLN A 942 2.98 -43.53 21.04
N ASP A 943 3.25 -42.23 20.96
CA ASP A 943 2.62 -41.28 20.05
C ASP A 943 3.68 -40.69 19.14
N THR A 944 3.37 -40.42 17.88
CA THR A 944 4.37 -39.90 16.93
C THR A 944 4.34 -38.38 16.78
N ILE A 945 3.26 -37.74 17.22
CA ILE A 945 3.06 -36.28 17.16
C ILE A 945 2.50 -35.80 18.49
N TYR A 946 3.31 -35.05 19.22
CA TYR A 946 3.00 -34.43 20.52
C TYR A 946 2.72 -32.94 20.33
N ILE A 947 1.71 -32.40 21.02
CA ILE A 947 1.41 -30.95 20.98
C ILE A 947 1.11 -30.49 22.40
N ASN A 948 1.99 -29.63 22.95
CA ASN A 948 1.96 -29.19 24.34
C ASN A 948 2.06 -27.67 24.43
N ALA A 949 1.28 -27.08 25.35
CA ALA A 949 1.52 -25.71 25.78
C ALA A 949 2.79 -25.66 26.62
N ASP A 950 3.65 -24.68 26.37
CA ASP A 950 4.90 -24.49 27.08
C ASP A 950 5.20 -22.98 27.23
N ASP A 951 4.84 -22.46 28.40
CA ASP A 951 5.11 -21.07 28.78
C ASP A 951 6.58 -20.83 29.15
N SER A 952 7.42 -21.87 29.20
CA SER A 952 8.83 -21.78 29.59
C SER A 952 9.79 -21.53 28.41
N LEU A 953 9.31 -21.54 27.16
CA LEU A 953 10.11 -21.17 25.99
C LEU A 953 10.75 -19.79 26.19
N ASP A 954 12.09 -19.75 26.23
CA ASP A 954 12.85 -18.52 26.47
C ASP A 954 12.63 -17.53 25.32
N MET A 955 11.72 -16.59 25.58
CA MET A 955 11.34 -15.56 24.65
C MET A 955 12.54 -14.68 24.27
N SER A 956 13.46 -14.44 25.20
CA SER A 956 14.62 -13.56 24.99
C SER A 956 15.65 -14.12 24.00
N PHE A 957 15.69 -15.44 23.83
CA PHE A 957 16.49 -16.10 22.80
C PHE A 957 15.80 -16.08 21.43
N LEU A 958 14.49 -16.35 21.40
CA LEU A 958 13.70 -16.38 20.16
C LEU A 958 13.57 -15.00 19.50
N SER A 959 13.53 -13.90 20.27
CA SER A 959 13.50 -12.51 19.74
C SER A 959 14.69 -12.21 18.84
N LYS A 960 15.89 -12.58 19.30
CA LYS A 960 17.15 -12.29 18.58
C LYS A 960 17.22 -13.02 17.23
N LEU A 961 16.43 -14.07 17.05
CA LEU A 961 16.47 -14.94 15.89
C LEU A 961 15.31 -14.71 14.91
N ALA A 962 14.14 -14.27 15.41
CA ALA A 962 12.91 -14.17 14.61
C ALA A 962 12.75 -12.84 13.86
N ILE A 963 13.43 -11.77 14.28
CA ILE A 963 13.28 -10.43 13.69
C ILE A 963 14.67 -9.94 13.24
N GLN A 964 14.83 -9.69 11.94
CA GLN A 964 16.05 -9.14 11.38
C GLN A 964 15.75 -7.87 10.59
N GLU A 965 16.55 -6.82 10.81
CA GLU A 965 16.57 -5.63 9.95
C GLU A 965 17.19 -6.02 8.60
N VAL A 966 16.43 -5.88 7.50
CA VAL A 966 16.86 -6.29 6.14
C VAL A 966 17.29 -5.08 5.32
N SER A 967 16.70 -3.92 5.58
CA SER A 967 17.21 -2.62 5.16
C SER A 967 16.94 -1.60 6.26
N LYS A 968 17.56 -0.41 6.17
CA LYS A 968 17.21 0.71 7.06
C LYS A 968 15.69 0.91 6.95
N ASN A 969 14.98 0.73 8.06
CA ASN A 969 13.53 0.93 8.20
C ASN A 969 12.63 -0.26 7.79
N LEU A 970 13.18 -1.45 7.55
CA LEU A 970 12.38 -2.65 7.26
C LEU A 970 12.82 -3.87 8.08
N TYR A 971 11.90 -4.32 8.93
CA TYR A 971 12.06 -5.53 9.74
C TYR A 971 11.38 -6.70 9.04
N VAL A 972 12.12 -7.81 8.88
CA VAL A 972 11.59 -9.07 8.36
C VAL A 972 11.41 -10.04 9.50
N GLN A 973 10.19 -10.55 9.63
CA GLN A 973 9.92 -11.70 10.47
C GLN A 973 10.39 -12.97 9.75
N LYS A 974 11.39 -13.64 10.30
CA LYS A 974 11.97 -14.88 9.78
C LYS A 974 11.46 -16.09 10.54
N ASP A 975 11.23 -17.17 9.80
CA ASP A 975 11.14 -18.51 10.39
C ASP A 975 12.53 -18.90 10.90
N ILE A 976 12.63 -19.31 12.16
CA ILE A 976 13.89 -19.84 12.69
C ILE A 976 13.94 -21.33 12.37
N ARG A 977 15.04 -21.76 11.75
CA ARG A 977 15.34 -23.17 11.50
C ARG A 977 16.69 -23.51 12.09
N VAL A 978 16.72 -24.49 12.98
CA VAL A 978 17.94 -24.96 13.65
C VAL A 978 18.09 -26.44 13.36
N PHE A 979 19.29 -26.88 13.00
CA PHE A 979 19.61 -28.27 12.72
C PHE A 979 20.65 -28.73 13.75
N ASN A 980 20.36 -29.84 14.41
CA ASN A 980 21.27 -30.60 15.26
C ASN A 980 21.50 -31.98 14.61
N GLU A 981 22.38 -32.80 15.17
CA GLU A 981 22.71 -34.12 14.62
C GLU A 981 21.50 -35.06 14.49
N THR A 982 20.60 -35.06 15.48
CA THR A 982 19.45 -35.99 15.55
C THR A 982 18.09 -35.31 15.48
N GLU A 983 18.05 -33.99 15.37
CA GLU A 983 16.81 -33.23 15.40
C GLU A 983 16.93 -31.89 14.66
N PHE A 984 15.79 -31.33 14.26
CA PHE A 984 15.72 -29.97 13.75
C PHE A 984 14.45 -29.26 14.22
N TYR A 985 14.46 -27.94 14.12
CA TYR A 985 13.43 -27.06 14.68
C TYR A 985 12.86 -26.15 13.61
N ILE A 986 11.55 -25.87 13.70
CA ILE A 986 10.89 -24.77 12.97
C ILE A 986 10.15 -23.92 13.99
N ILE A 987 10.46 -22.62 14.05
CA ILE A 987 9.79 -21.68 14.95
C ILE A 987 9.16 -20.56 14.14
N LYS A 988 7.86 -20.31 14.36
CA LYS A 988 7.06 -19.30 13.66
C LYS A 988 6.01 -18.67 14.60
N PRO A 989 5.47 -17.48 14.26
CA PRO A 989 4.33 -16.93 14.99
C PRO A 989 3.18 -17.93 15.11
N ASN A 990 2.49 -17.90 16.25
CA ASN A 990 1.33 -18.72 16.55
C ASN A 990 0.09 -18.15 15.86
N GLU A 991 0.08 -18.16 14.53
CA GLU A 991 -1.00 -17.68 13.68
C GLU A 991 -1.39 -18.77 12.68
N MET A 992 -2.69 -18.97 12.45
CA MET A 992 -3.18 -20.03 11.56
C MET A 992 -2.54 -20.00 10.17
N LYS A 993 -2.34 -18.80 9.59
CA LYS A 993 -1.71 -18.63 8.28
C LYS A 993 -0.29 -19.20 8.18
N CYS A 994 0.45 -19.29 9.29
CA CYS A 994 1.85 -19.75 9.30
C CYS A 994 2.00 -21.26 9.44
N TRP A 995 0.93 -21.96 9.81
CA TRP A 995 0.92 -23.40 10.14
C TRP A 995 -0.07 -24.21 9.30
N HIS A 996 -0.45 -23.70 8.14
CA HIS A 996 -1.31 -24.40 7.19
C HIS A 996 -0.57 -25.52 6.44
N ALA A 997 -1.28 -26.54 5.93
CA ALA A 997 -0.73 -27.66 5.17
C ALA A 997 0.12 -27.22 3.95
N ALA A 998 -0.38 -26.27 3.15
CA ALA A 998 0.38 -25.64 2.05
C ALA A 998 1.75 -25.06 2.50
N ILE A 999 1.77 -24.42 3.67
CA ILE A 999 3.01 -23.88 4.24
C ILE A 999 3.95 -25.01 4.66
N ALA A 1000 3.41 -26.10 5.22
CA ALA A 1000 4.20 -27.29 5.56
C ALA A 1000 4.93 -27.87 4.35
N TYR A 1001 4.28 -27.96 3.18
CA TYR A 1001 4.93 -28.42 1.94
C TYR A 1001 6.05 -27.48 1.49
N SER A 1002 5.83 -26.17 1.57
CA SER A 1002 6.85 -25.16 1.25
C SER A 1002 8.05 -25.26 2.19
N ASP A 1003 7.82 -25.43 3.50
CA ASP A 1003 8.89 -25.63 4.48
C ASP A 1003 9.63 -26.94 4.29
N LEU A 1004 8.91 -28.03 4.01
CA LEU A 1004 9.51 -29.33 3.75
C LEU A 1004 10.44 -29.25 2.55
N PHE A 1005 10.04 -28.60 1.46
CA PHE A 1005 10.89 -28.39 0.30
C PHE A 1005 12.16 -27.62 0.66
N ALA A 1006 12.02 -26.51 1.38
CA ALA A 1006 13.14 -25.68 1.76
C ALA A 1006 14.10 -26.38 2.75
N ILE A 1007 13.58 -27.22 3.65
CA ILE A 1007 14.39 -28.04 4.57
C ILE A 1007 15.16 -29.12 3.81
N ARG A 1008 14.52 -29.80 2.86
CA ARG A 1008 15.21 -30.78 2.01
C ARG A 1008 16.34 -30.15 1.22
N GLU A 1009 16.10 -28.97 0.65
CA GLU A 1009 17.14 -28.22 -0.08
C GLU A 1009 18.33 -27.88 0.84
N GLN A 1010 18.05 -27.41 2.06
CA GLN A 1010 19.08 -27.06 3.03
C GLN A 1010 19.89 -28.29 3.48
N MET A 1011 19.24 -29.42 3.76
CA MET A 1011 19.89 -30.70 4.08
C MET A 1011 20.76 -31.21 2.92
N MET A 1012 20.31 -31.05 1.66
CA MET A 1012 21.10 -31.42 0.48
C MET A 1012 22.34 -30.53 0.31
N LYS A 1013 22.22 -29.21 0.54
CA LYS A 1013 23.37 -28.30 0.50
C LYS A 1013 24.39 -28.57 1.60
N GLN A 1014 23.93 -28.97 2.78
CA GLN A 1014 24.81 -29.34 3.90
C GLN A 1014 25.53 -30.68 3.64
N SER A 1015 24.86 -31.68 3.05
CA SER A 1015 25.48 -32.99 2.74
C SER A 1015 26.46 -32.97 1.57
N GLN A 1016 26.42 -31.95 0.70
CA GLN A 1016 27.43 -31.73 -0.35
C GLN A 1016 28.71 -31.04 0.16
N ARG A 1017 28.69 -30.52 1.39
CA ARG A 1017 29.89 -30.18 2.14
C ARG A 1017 30.19 -31.43 2.99
N GLU A 1018 31.37 -32.02 2.86
CA GLU A 1018 31.76 -33.17 3.70
C GLU A 1018 31.48 -32.91 5.20
N PRO A 1019 31.16 -33.97 5.97
CA PRO A 1019 30.65 -33.83 7.33
C PRO A 1019 31.79 -33.41 8.25
N VAL A 1020 31.67 -32.23 8.86
CA VAL A 1020 32.32 -31.95 10.13
C VAL A 1020 31.24 -31.45 11.08
N LEU A 1021 31.11 -32.20 12.17
CA LEU A 1021 30.35 -31.93 13.38
C LEU A 1021 30.24 -30.44 13.76
N VAL A 1022 29.11 -30.17 14.42
CA VAL A 1022 28.65 -28.97 15.16
C VAL A 1022 27.80 -27.99 14.36
#